data_AF-D7M5Q9-F1
#
_entry.id   AF-D7M5Q9-F1
#
_cell.length_a   1.000
_cell.length_b   1.000
_cell.length_c   1.000
_cell.angle_alpha   90.00
_cell.angle_beta   90.00
_cell.angle_gamma   90.00
#
_symmetry.space_group_name_H-M   'P 1'
#
loop_
_entity.id
_entity.type
_entity.pdbx_description
1 polymer ?
#
loop_
_entity_poly.entity_id
_entity_poly.type
_entity_poly.pdbx_seq_one_letter_code
_entity_poly.pdbx_strand_id
1 'polypeptide(L)'
;MGENNHKDQKQLSYDKSNKPFFPSSSSPCSFTAIVVLLIFVSYLLYSFSFISFLNPYSPSKIPSSLLVPVIRLGSGQKPEEQTELKHIVFGIAASSDLWKHRREYVKTWWKPNGVMNGAVWLDKPVNDSVSSSSALPQIRISSDTSSFKYRYRNGHRSAIRITRIVSETVRMLNGTEAERNVRWVVMGDDDTVFFTENLVRVLRKYDHKQFYYIGAPSESHLQNLHQFSYGMAYGGGGFAISYPLAKVLEKMQDRCIERYSDLYGSDDRIHACMAELGVPLTKEVGFHQFDVYGNLLGLLSVHPQAPIVSIHHLDVVEPIFPKTNRVNALKKLMIPAKLDSASLLQQSVCYDKSRQWTMSISWGYTVQITRTYMPARFMEMPTRTFNDWHKRRDFTNLAFNTRPITWTDCQRPRVFYLSHAFSNSSDTTTITGYLRHNEWYPKCDWGIADPSDINQIFVYKKPTPDRWNKVVIRFVPSKDSNFAFVNAIEVISAPKDLIGDVATSVSHDGTEKFNGLATQAMEVVYRINVGGRKVTPFNDTLWRTWVTDDEFFKTGDGSSEKTYFTGRIKYRPGGASREVGPDNVYNTARVGKRSNGLVDMSWDFKVSSGYKYLIRMHFCDIASKSLGRLYFNVYINGNLAYQDFDISYAADDVLASPYYIDFVVDATADTNNPLGSTITVSVGPSNKTNVDEHGVDAILNGVEIMKMNNSMGSLDGYVSTEMILSSCPNRRNLSIFIAMLAFMCIFMSFYIVTQRKKVKDQYGWTKLSMDILEDNPKSGNQFAARKA
;
A
#
# COMPACT_ATOMS: atom_id res chain seq x y z
N MET A 1 -63.59 40.16 38.11
CA MET A 1 -62.77 39.87 39.31
C MET A 1 -61.33 39.75 38.82
N GLY A 2 -60.60 40.84 38.62
CA GLY A 2 -60.01 41.71 39.65
C GLY A 2 -58.56 41.23 39.86
N GLU A 3 -57.61 41.57 38.98
CA GLU A 3 -56.68 42.72 39.04
C GLU A 3 -55.75 42.80 40.27
N ASN A 4 -54.44 42.70 39.97
CA ASN A 4 -53.35 43.62 40.33
C ASN A 4 -52.71 43.73 41.75
N ASN A 5 -51.37 43.91 41.65
CA ASN A 5 -50.41 44.72 42.45
C ASN A 5 -49.70 44.08 43.66
N HIS A 6 -48.36 43.96 43.70
CA HIS A 6 -47.22 44.93 43.73
C HIS A 6 -46.89 45.51 45.12
N LYS A 7 -45.58 45.54 45.44
CA LYS A 7 -44.83 46.43 46.39
C LYS A 7 -44.92 46.09 47.89
N ASP A 8 -43.96 46.29 48.80
CA ASP A 8 -42.60 46.88 48.92
C ASP A 8 -42.01 46.28 50.24
N GLN A 9 -40.75 45.87 50.36
CA GLN A 9 -39.55 46.60 50.83
C GLN A 9 -39.60 47.35 52.20
N LYS A 10 -38.83 46.83 53.19
CA LYS A 10 -38.00 47.47 54.27
C LYS A 10 -38.15 46.74 55.62
N GLN A 11 -37.11 46.08 56.15
CA GLN A 11 -35.90 46.58 56.83
C GLN A 11 -36.16 47.06 58.27
N LEU A 12 -35.74 46.24 59.26
CA LEU A 12 -35.34 46.74 60.58
C LEU A 12 -34.04 46.07 61.04
N SER A 13 -33.18 46.92 61.59
CA SER A 13 -31.80 46.75 62.02
C SER A 13 -31.72 46.59 63.54
N TYR A 14 -30.73 45.84 64.04
CA TYR A 14 -29.82 46.19 65.14
C TYR A 14 -28.85 44.99 65.34
N ASP A 15 -27.56 45.03 64.97
CA ASP A 15 -26.39 45.61 65.67
C ASP A 15 -26.31 45.09 67.14
N LYS A 16 -25.21 44.55 67.70
CA LYS A 16 -23.80 44.88 67.50
C LYS A 16 -22.87 43.93 68.30
N SER A 17 -21.66 43.69 67.77
CA SER A 17 -20.35 43.46 68.43
C SER A 17 -20.11 42.17 69.28
N ASN A 18 -19.02 41.40 69.15
CA ASN A 18 -17.60 41.78 69.07
C ASN A 18 -16.67 40.79 68.26
N LYS A 19 -15.94 41.38 67.31
CA LYS A 19 -14.65 41.15 66.57
C LYS A 19 -13.59 40.10 67.04
N PRO A 20 -12.46 39.87 66.28
CA PRO A 20 -12.18 39.91 64.81
C PRO A 20 -11.24 38.76 64.29
N PHE A 21 -11.12 38.55 62.96
CA PHE A 21 -9.85 38.18 62.25
C PHE A 21 -10.01 38.26 60.70
N PHE A 22 -9.04 38.86 60.00
CA PHE A 22 -8.79 38.86 58.53
C PHE A 22 -7.31 38.43 58.31
N PRO A 23 -6.79 38.00 57.11
CA PRO A 23 -7.24 38.38 55.75
C PRO A 23 -7.20 37.30 54.61
N SER A 24 -7.80 37.70 53.47
CA SER A 24 -7.52 37.37 52.04
C SER A 24 -7.58 35.92 51.51
N SER A 25 -8.61 35.63 50.71
CA SER A 25 -8.63 34.52 49.74
C SER A 25 -8.17 35.00 48.35
N SER A 26 -7.09 34.41 47.85
CA SER A 26 -6.70 34.48 46.43
C SER A 26 -7.21 33.22 45.72
N SER A 27 -7.87 33.42 44.58
CA SER A 27 -8.53 32.36 43.81
C SER A 27 -7.56 31.32 43.20
N PRO A 28 -7.97 30.05 43.02
CA PRO A 28 -7.13 29.00 42.44
C PRO A 28 -6.98 29.07 40.90
N CYS A 29 -7.49 30.11 40.24
CA CYS A 29 -7.34 30.31 38.79
C CYS A 29 -5.98 30.91 38.35
N SER A 30 -5.21 31.49 39.28
CA SER A 30 -3.91 32.10 38.94
C SER A 30 -2.79 31.06 38.80
N PHE A 31 -2.84 29.98 39.59
CA PHE A 31 -1.75 29.00 39.63
C PHE A 31 -1.72 28.09 38.38
N THR A 32 -2.89 27.71 37.85
CA THR A 32 -2.99 26.92 36.62
C THR A 32 -2.53 27.70 35.38
N ALA A 33 -2.82 29.00 35.32
CA ALA A 33 -2.36 29.87 34.24
C ALA A 33 -0.83 30.02 34.23
N ILE A 34 -0.21 30.16 35.41
CA ILE A 34 1.25 30.24 35.54
C ILE A 34 1.93 28.93 35.11
N VAL A 35 1.36 27.77 35.46
CA VAL A 35 1.91 26.47 35.06
C VAL A 35 1.82 26.25 33.54
N VAL A 36 0.71 26.61 32.91
CA VAL A 36 0.56 26.52 31.45
C VAL A 36 1.53 27.46 30.73
N LEU A 37 1.71 28.68 31.24
CA LEU A 37 2.67 29.65 30.70
C LEU A 37 4.11 29.10 30.76
N LEU A 38 4.50 28.49 31.88
CA LEU A 38 5.84 27.90 32.05
C LEU A 38 6.08 26.70 31.12
N ILE A 39 5.07 25.86 30.90
CA ILE A 39 5.15 24.75 29.93
C ILE A 39 5.35 25.30 28.51
N PHE A 40 4.57 26.32 28.14
CA PHE A 40 4.64 26.94 26.81
C PHE A 40 6.01 27.60 26.56
N VAL A 41 6.54 28.34 27.55
CA VAL A 41 7.87 28.96 27.46
C VAL A 41 8.97 27.89 27.38
N SER A 42 8.86 26.78 28.12
CA SER A 42 9.81 25.67 28.02
C SER A 42 9.82 25.01 26.63
N TYR A 43 8.64 24.89 26.01
CA TYR A 43 8.49 24.31 24.67
C TYR A 43 9.02 25.25 23.57
N LEU A 44 8.85 26.57 23.75
CA LEU A 44 9.42 27.61 22.89
C LEU A 44 10.96 27.63 22.97
N LEU A 45 11.54 27.53 24.16
CA LEU A 45 13.00 27.49 24.33
C LEU A 45 13.59 26.17 23.77
N TYR A 46 12.86 25.06 23.91
CA TYR A 46 13.27 23.77 23.34
C TYR A 46 13.24 23.77 21.81
N SER A 47 12.20 24.36 21.20
CA SER A 47 12.07 24.48 19.75
C SER A 47 13.11 25.43 19.14
N PHE A 48 13.41 26.57 19.79
CA PHE A 48 14.51 27.45 19.36
C PHE A 48 15.89 26.79 19.45
N SER A 49 16.12 25.96 20.48
CA SER A 49 17.35 25.15 20.60
C SER A 49 17.46 24.10 19.50
N PHE A 50 16.34 23.56 19.01
CA PHE A 50 16.31 22.52 17.97
C PHE A 50 16.51 23.11 16.56
N ILE A 51 15.92 24.28 16.29
CA ILE A 51 16.08 25.02 15.03
C ILE A 51 17.53 25.50 14.86
N SER A 52 18.21 25.88 15.95
CA SER A 52 19.62 26.27 15.90
C SER A 52 20.59 25.11 15.62
N PHE A 53 20.13 23.86 15.75
CA PHE A 53 20.92 22.63 15.50
C PHE A 53 20.72 22.06 14.09
N LEU A 54 19.69 22.50 13.38
CA LEU A 54 19.37 22.08 12.02
C LEU A 54 19.70 23.21 11.04
N ASN A 55 20.99 23.43 10.80
CA ASN A 55 21.45 24.18 9.64
C ASN A 55 22.12 23.18 8.68
N PRO A 56 21.40 22.62 7.69
CA PRO A 56 21.98 21.72 6.72
C PRO A 56 22.56 22.50 5.54
N TYR A 57 23.79 22.13 5.21
CA TYR A 57 24.50 22.34 3.96
C TYR A 57 23.60 22.21 2.70
N SER A 58 23.77 23.13 1.75
CA SER A 58 23.23 23.04 0.40
C SER A 58 23.81 21.87 -0.40
N PRO A 59 23.00 21.09 -1.14
CA PRO A 59 23.45 20.28 -2.26
C PRO A 59 23.18 20.99 -3.59
N SER A 60 24.21 21.05 -4.42
CA SER A 60 24.19 21.57 -5.79
C SER A 60 23.71 20.51 -6.80
N LYS A 61 22.95 21.01 -7.78
CA LYS A 61 22.63 20.54 -9.15
C LYS A 61 23.09 19.13 -9.58
N ILE A 62 22.14 18.32 -10.06
CA ILE A 62 22.37 17.22 -11.02
C ILE A 62 21.33 17.30 -12.17
N PRO A 63 21.70 17.01 -13.44
CA PRO A 63 20.95 17.38 -14.63
C PRO A 63 19.92 16.34 -15.11
N SER A 64 18.98 16.85 -15.91
CA SER A 64 17.90 16.14 -16.59
C SER A 64 18.36 15.43 -17.86
N SER A 65 18.21 14.10 -17.93
CA SER A 65 17.94 13.39 -19.20
C SER A 65 17.68 11.90 -18.93
N LEU A 66 16.46 11.42 -19.24
CA LEU A 66 16.16 10.08 -19.77
C LEU A 66 14.65 9.96 -19.99
N LEU A 67 14.18 10.52 -21.11
CA LEU A 67 12.85 10.22 -21.66
C LEU A 67 12.93 8.85 -22.36
N VAL A 68 12.10 7.90 -21.93
CA VAL A 68 11.86 6.64 -22.63
C VAL A 68 10.62 6.83 -23.51
N PRO A 69 10.61 6.41 -24.79
CA PRO A 69 9.47 6.60 -25.67
C PRO A 69 8.36 5.59 -25.39
N VAL A 70 7.13 6.09 -25.22
CA VAL A 70 5.91 5.29 -25.11
C VAL A 70 5.51 4.79 -26.52
N ILE A 71 5.57 3.48 -26.73
CA ILE A 71 5.08 2.84 -27.96
C ILE A 71 3.56 2.70 -27.88
N ARG A 72 2.84 3.23 -28.89
CA ARG A 72 1.40 3.06 -29.09
C ARG A 72 1.08 1.62 -29.52
N LEU A 73 0.02 1.03 -28.97
CA LEU A 73 -0.62 -0.16 -29.55
C LEU A 73 -2.01 0.21 -30.11
N GLY A 74 -2.15 -0.02 -31.42
CA GLY A 74 -3.37 0.16 -32.18
C GLY A 74 -4.42 -0.92 -31.92
N SER A 75 -5.67 -0.53 -32.16
CA SER A 75 -6.87 -1.36 -32.15
C SER A 75 -6.85 -2.44 -33.24
N GLY A 76 -7.29 -3.66 -32.91
CA GLY A 76 -7.73 -4.62 -33.92
C GLY A 76 -7.26 -6.07 -33.77
N GLN A 77 -6.98 -6.58 -32.55
CA GLN A 77 -6.73 -8.02 -32.38
C GLN A 77 -8.02 -8.77 -31.99
N LYS A 78 -8.26 -9.89 -32.68
CA LYS A 78 -9.17 -10.97 -32.25
C LYS A 78 -8.93 -11.26 -30.75
N PRO A 79 -9.97 -11.66 -30.00
CA PRO A 79 -9.82 -11.97 -28.58
C PRO A 79 -8.69 -13.00 -28.42
N GLU A 80 -7.61 -12.54 -27.79
CA GLU A 80 -6.39 -13.32 -27.61
C GLU A 80 -6.68 -14.52 -26.71
N GLU A 81 -6.17 -15.70 -27.09
CA GLU A 81 -6.33 -16.92 -26.30
C GLU A 81 -5.84 -16.67 -24.87
N GLN A 82 -6.61 -17.06 -23.84
CA GLN A 82 -6.22 -16.82 -22.46
C GLN A 82 -4.95 -17.60 -22.08
N THR A 83 -4.15 -17.06 -21.16
CA THR A 83 -2.96 -17.75 -20.63
C THR A 83 -3.39 -19.05 -19.92
N GLU A 84 -2.62 -20.12 -20.11
CA GLU A 84 -2.88 -21.48 -19.62
C GLU A 84 -1.54 -22.09 -19.19
N LEU A 85 -1.55 -23.25 -18.53
CA LEU A 85 -0.31 -23.89 -18.05
C LEU A 85 0.69 -24.19 -19.16
N LYS A 86 0.23 -24.54 -20.37
CA LYS A 86 1.09 -24.77 -21.54
C LYS A 86 1.91 -23.55 -21.96
N HIS A 87 1.42 -22.35 -21.63
CA HIS A 87 2.06 -21.07 -21.96
C HIS A 87 3.13 -20.65 -20.94
N ILE A 88 3.33 -21.42 -19.87
CA ILE A 88 4.24 -21.13 -18.76
C ILE A 88 5.39 -22.14 -18.76
N VAL A 89 6.61 -21.65 -18.61
CA VAL A 89 7.81 -22.49 -18.48
C VAL A 89 8.44 -22.29 -17.11
N PHE A 90 8.64 -23.37 -16.36
CA PHE A 90 9.24 -23.35 -15.04
C PHE A 90 10.75 -23.59 -15.10
N GLY A 91 11.53 -22.72 -14.48
CA GLY A 91 12.95 -22.93 -14.17
C GLY A 91 13.12 -23.17 -12.68
N ILE A 92 13.28 -24.44 -12.28
CA ILE A 92 13.37 -24.82 -10.86
C ILE A 92 14.84 -24.90 -10.46
N ALA A 93 15.25 -24.10 -9.48
CA ALA A 93 16.60 -24.11 -8.92
C ALA A 93 16.74 -25.24 -7.90
N ALA A 94 17.72 -26.12 -8.10
CA ALA A 94 17.92 -27.26 -7.20
C ALA A 94 19.39 -27.47 -6.85
N SER A 95 19.64 -28.14 -5.73
CA SER A 95 20.97 -28.62 -5.33
C SER A 95 21.03 -30.14 -5.49
N SER A 96 22.10 -30.67 -6.10
CA SER A 96 22.28 -32.12 -6.27
C SER A 96 22.24 -32.86 -4.93
N ASP A 97 22.72 -32.22 -3.87
CA ASP A 97 22.84 -32.81 -2.53
C ASP A 97 21.47 -32.93 -1.84
N LEU A 98 20.56 -31.97 -2.08
CA LEU A 98 19.24 -31.92 -1.47
C LEU A 98 18.15 -32.56 -2.35
N TRP A 99 18.44 -32.77 -3.64
CA TRP A 99 17.47 -33.22 -4.64
C TRP A 99 16.76 -34.53 -4.28
N LYS A 100 17.48 -35.50 -3.69
CA LYS A 100 16.93 -36.80 -3.29
C LYS A 100 15.68 -36.67 -2.41
N HIS A 101 15.69 -35.68 -1.51
CA HIS A 101 14.56 -35.38 -0.61
C HIS A 101 13.61 -34.35 -1.22
N ARG A 102 14.12 -33.22 -1.75
CA ARG A 102 13.30 -32.09 -2.20
C ARG A 102 12.47 -32.36 -3.46
N ARG A 103 12.87 -33.33 -4.29
CA ARG A 103 12.03 -33.80 -5.41
C ARG A 103 10.64 -34.26 -4.97
N GLU A 104 10.48 -34.73 -3.72
CA GLU A 104 9.18 -35.14 -3.20
C GLU A 104 8.22 -33.95 -3.02
N TYR A 105 8.73 -32.73 -2.82
CA TYR A 105 7.92 -31.51 -2.83
C TYR A 105 7.45 -31.17 -4.24
N VAL A 106 8.35 -31.24 -5.24
CA VAL A 106 8.02 -31.00 -6.65
C VAL A 106 6.92 -31.95 -7.15
N LYS A 107 6.97 -33.23 -6.76
CA LYS A 107 5.93 -34.23 -7.07
C LYS A 107 4.53 -33.88 -6.56
N THR A 108 4.39 -32.98 -5.58
CA THR A 108 3.08 -32.63 -5.02
C THR A 108 2.26 -31.72 -5.93
N TRP A 109 2.92 -30.93 -6.80
CA TRP A 109 2.27 -29.92 -7.62
C TRP A 109 2.57 -30.03 -9.12
N TRP A 110 3.67 -30.68 -9.50
CA TRP A 110 4.02 -30.89 -10.89
C TRP A 110 3.01 -31.83 -11.58
N LYS A 111 2.50 -31.43 -12.74
CA LYS A 111 1.56 -32.25 -13.52
C LYS A 111 2.32 -32.99 -14.63
N PRO A 112 2.25 -34.33 -14.69
CA PRO A 112 2.96 -35.14 -15.68
C PRO A 112 2.35 -35.01 -17.09
N ASN A 113 2.90 -35.77 -18.04
CA ASN A 113 2.36 -35.97 -19.40
C ASN A 113 2.35 -34.71 -20.28
N GLY A 114 3.33 -33.81 -20.12
CA GLY A 114 3.49 -32.65 -21.00
C GLY A 114 2.46 -31.53 -20.79
N VAL A 115 1.66 -31.58 -19.72
CA VAL A 115 0.74 -30.48 -19.34
C VAL A 115 1.50 -29.22 -18.93
N MET A 116 2.70 -29.41 -18.37
CA MET A 116 3.57 -28.35 -17.89
C MET A 116 4.93 -28.42 -18.58
N ASN A 117 5.50 -27.27 -18.87
CA ASN A 117 6.81 -27.11 -19.48
C ASN A 117 7.81 -26.58 -18.45
N GLY A 118 9.03 -27.09 -18.45
CA GLY A 118 10.06 -26.62 -17.53
C GLY A 118 11.18 -27.62 -17.29
N ALA A 119 12.15 -27.18 -16.52
CA ALA A 119 13.31 -27.98 -16.15
C ALA A 119 13.76 -27.70 -14.72
N VAL A 120 14.36 -28.71 -14.11
CA VAL A 120 15.08 -28.61 -12.84
C VAL A 120 16.57 -28.44 -13.16
N TRP A 121 17.15 -27.34 -12.69
CA TRP A 121 18.55 -26.98 -12.92
C TRP A 121 19.39 -27.34 -11.69
N LEU A 122 20.24 -28.36 -11.85
CA LEU A 122 21.18 -28.83 -10.82
C LEU A 122 22.60 -28.30 -11.07
N ASP A 123 23.41 -28.28 -10.01
CA ASP A 123 24.86 -27.99 -10.07
C ASP A 123 25.66 -29.18 -10.58
N LYS A 124 25.24 -30.41 -10.27
CA LYS A 124 25.94 -31.64 -10.65
C LYS A 124 24.97 -32.73 -11.11
N PRO A 125 25.42 -33.65 -11.98
CA PRO A 125 24.65 -34.84 -12.32
C PRO A 125 24.29 -35.66 -11.08
N VAL A 126 23.04 -36.13 -11.02
CA VAL A 126 22.54 -37.04 -9.99
C VAL A 126 22.22 -38.38 -10.62
N ASN A 127 22.63 -39.47 -9.97
CA ASN A 127 22.39 -40.82 -10.45
C ASN A 127 20.95 -41.23 -10.08
N ASP A 128 19.97 -40.77 -10.84
CA ASP A 128 18.54 -40.93 -10.53
C ASP A 128 17.80 -41.71 -11.61
N SER A 129 17.73 -43.03 -11.45
CA SER A 129 16.95 -43.92 -12.31
C SER A 129 15.44 -43.69 -12.24
N VAL A 130 14.96 -42.86 -11.29
CA VAL A 130 13.54 -42.48 -11.11
C VAL A 130 13.18 -41.21 -11.90
N SER A 131 14.18 -40.42 -12.31
CA SER A 131 13.97 -39.18 -13.09
C SER A 131 13.52 -39.42 -14.53
N SER A 132 13.59 -40.66 -15.01
CA SER A 132 12.99 -41.11 -16.27
C SER A 132 11.48 -41.34 -16.19
N SER A 133 10.87 -41.21 -15.00
CA SER A 133 9.41 -41.25 -14.84
C SER A 133 8.77 -39.92 -15.27
N SER A 134 7.61 -39.96 -15.93
CA SER A 134 6.88 -38.77 -16.40
C SER A 134 6.38 -37.83 -15.28
N ALA A 135 6.60 -38.19 -14.01
CA ALA A 135 6.13 -37.51 -12.81
C ALA A 135 6.97 -36.29 -12.37
N LEU A 136 8.15 -36.08 -12.97
CA LEU A 136 9.04 -34.97 -12.64
C LEU A 136 9.40 -34.14 -13.89
N PRO A 137 9.78 -32.86 -13.73
CA PRO A 137 10.33 -32.06 -14.82
C PRO A 137 11.67 -32.62 -15.33
N GLN A 138 12.06 -32.22 -16.54
CA GLN A 138 13.35 -32.61 -17.10
C GLN A 138 14.50 -32.09 -16.24
N ILE A 139 15.46 -32.96 -15.92
CA ILE A 139 16.68 -32.56 -15.22
C ILE A 139 17.69 -31.98 -16.23
N ARG A 140 18.25 -30.81 -15.91
CA ARG A 140 19.30 -30.12 -16.65
C ARG A 140 20.43 -29.74 -15.69
N ILE A 141 21.64 -29.64 -16.21
CA ILE A 141 22.82 -29.19 -15.45
C ILE A 141 23.13 -27.76 -15.84
N SER A 142 23.29 -26.89 -14.84
CA SER A 142 23.64 -25.50 -15.06
C SER A 142 25.04 -25.40 -15.66
N SER A 143 25.25 -24.42 -16.53
CA SER A 143 26.54 -24.15 -17.16
C SER A 143 27.58 -23.66 -16.15
N ASP A 144 28.86 -23.82 -16.50
CA ASP A 144 29.96 -23.37 -15.63
C ASP A 144 29.88 -21.85 -15.40
N THR A 145 30.04 -21.46 -14.14
CA THR A 145 30.02 -20.07 -13.69
C THR A 145 31.37 -19.64 -13.12
N SER A 146 32.42 -20.47 -13.19
CA SER A 146 33.76 -20.24 -12.61
C SER A 146 34.41 -18.90 -13.03
N SER A 147 34.10 -18.40 -14.23
CA SER A 147 34.61 -17.13 -14.75
C SER A 147 34.07 -15.89 -14.03
N PHE A 148 32.87 -15.95 -13.44
CA PHE A 148 32.26 -14.79 -12.79
C PHE A 148 32.96 -14.45 -11.47
N LYS A 149 33.12 -13.15 -11.22
CA LYS A 149 33.63 -12.64 -9.93
C LYS A 149 32.54 -12.76 -8.87
N TYR A 150 32.91 -13.19 -7.67
CA TYR A 150 32.05 -13.19 -6.49
C TYR A 150 32.84 -12.57 -5.34
N ARG A 151 32.53 -11.32 -5.01
CA ARG A 151 33.30 -10.50 -4.06
C ARG A 151 32.70 -10.46 -2.66
N TYR A 152 31.44 -10.85 -2.52
CA TYR A 152 30.76 -10.91 -1.23
C TYR A 152 31.37 -12.02 -0.36
N ARG A 153 31.92 -11.65 0.82
CA ARG A 153 32.71 -12.57 1.65
C ARG A 153 31.89 -13.63 2.39
N ASN A 154 30.65 -13.32 2.75
CA ASN A 154 29.83 -14.15 3.65
C ASN A 154 28.68 -14.87 2.93
N GLY A 155 28.83 -15.17 1.63
CA GLY A 155 27.78 -15.78 0.82
C GLY A 155 28.30 -16.93 -0.05
N HIS A 156 27.38 -17.69 -0.64
CA HIS A 156 27.73 -18.89 -1.39
C HIS A 156 27.75 -18.62 -2.90
N ARG A 157 28.80 -19.08 -3.57
CA ARG A 157 29.02 -18.85 -5.01
C ARG A 157 27.91 -19.46 -5.89
N SER A 158 27.18 -20.46 -5.39
CA SER A 158 26.01 -21.03 -6.08
C SER A 158 24.93 -19.99 -6.41
N ALA A 159 24.90 -18.84 -5.73
CA ALA A 159 24.01 -17.74 -6.05
C ALA A 159 24.15 -17.27 -7.50
N ILE A 160 25.37 -17.26 -8.06
CA ILE A 160 25.62 -16.88 -9.46
C ILE A 160 24.91 -17.85 -10.42
N ARG A 161 25.03 -19.16 -10.14
CA ARG A 161 24.35 -20.21 -10.91
C ARG A 161 22.84 -20.01 -10.86
N ILE A 162 22.28 -19.79 -9.66
CA ILE A 162 20.83 -19.63 -9.48
C ILE A 162 20.32 -18.39 -10.23
N THR A 163 21.06 -17.26 -10.22
CA THR A 163 20.71 -16.09 -11.03
C THR A 163 20.56 -16.44 -12.51
N ARG A 164 21.39 -17.33 -13.05
CA ARG A 164 21.39 -17.65 -14.49
C ARG A 164 20.26 -18.58 -14.94
N ILE A 165 19.51 -19.19 -14.02
CA ILE A 165 18.47 -20.18 -14.36
C ILE A 165 17.40 -19.63 -15.30
N VAL A 166 17.01 -18.36 -15.15
CA VAL A 166 16.05 -17.72 -16.06
C VAL A 166 16.61 -17.72 -17.49
N SER A 167 17.86 -17.28 -17.67
CA SER A 167 18.53 -17.24 -18.97
C SER A 167 18.78 -18.64 -19.53
N GLU A 168 19.17 -19.60 -18.69
CA GLU A 168 19.35 -21.00 -19.10
C GLU A 168 18.04 -21.63 -19.56
N THR A 169 16.93 -21.31 -18.88
CA THR A 169 15.58 -21.74 -19.28
C THR A 169 15.17 -21.09 -20.61
N VAL A 170 15.49 -19.82 -20.85
CA VAL A 170 15.25 -19.16 -22.14
C VAL A 170 16.08 -19.81 -23.26
N ARG A 171 17.37 -20.09 -23.01
CA ARG A 171 18.27 -20.77 -23.96
C ARG A 171 17.78 -22.18 -24.30
N MET A 172 17.22 -22.91 -23.33
CA MET A 172 16.61 -24.22 -23.54
C MET A 172 15.44 -24.18 -24.53
N LEU A 173 14.69 -23.06 -24.56
CA LEU A 173 13.54 -22.89 -25.44
C LEU A 173 13.93 -22.40 -26.84
N ASN A 174 15.07 -21.73 -26.99
CA ASN A 174 15.46 -21.06 -28.24
C ASN A 174 15.53 -22.04 -29.42
N GLY A 175 14.76 -21.77 -30.47
CA GLY A 175 14.70 -22.61 -31.68
C GLY A 175 13.81 -23.85 -31.57
N THR A 176 13.10 -24.03 -30.45
CA THR A 176 12.13 -25.13 -30.27
C THR A 176 10.73 -24.74 -30.70
N GLU A 177 9.89 -25.71 -31.05
CA GLU A 177 8.48 -25.45 -31.36
C GLU A 177 7.72 -24.88 -30.13
N ALA A 178 8.09 -25.33 -28.93
CA ALA A 178 7.51 -24.86 -27.67
C ALA A 178 7.68 -23.35 -27.46
N GLU A 179 8.78 -22.76 -27.96
CA GLU A 179 9.11 -21.34 -27.84
C GLU A 179 7.97 -20.42 -28.30
N ARG A 180 7.30 -20.80 -29.41
CA ARG A 180 6.26 -19.98 -30.05
C ARG A 180 5.05 -19.73 -29.16
N ASN A 181 4.83 -20.62 -28.19
CA ASN A 181 3.69 -20.57 -27.29
C ASN A 181 4.06 -20.08 -25.88
N VAL A 182 5.33 -19.76 -25.60
CA VAL A 182 5.74 -19.31 -24.25
C VAL A 182 5.35 -17.85 -24.04
N ARG A 183 4.67 -17.61 -22.92
CA ARG A 183 4.25 -16.27 -22.48
C ARG A 183 4.94 -15.83 -21.20
N TRP A 184 5.26 -16.78 -20.33
CA TRP A 184 5.84 -16.52 -19.01
C TRP A 184 6.95 -17.53 -18.68
N VAL A 185 8.03 -17.03 -18.09
CA VAL A 185 9.06 -17.84 -17.44
C VAL A 185 8.91 -17.68 -15.93
N VAL A 186 8.70 -18.77 -15.22
CA VAL A 186 8.50 -18.79 -13.77
C VAL A 186 9.70 -19.44 -13.11
N MET A 187 10.31 -18.75 -12.16
CA MET A 187 11.42 -19.26 -11.37
C MET A 187 10.92 -19.64 -9.97
N GLY A 188 11.47 -20.70 -9.40
CA GLY A 188 11.30 -21.07 -8.00
C GLY A 188 12.35 -22.09 -7.57
N ASP A 189 12.50 -22.29 -6.26
CA ASP A 189 13.43 -23.28 -5.71
C ASP A 189 12.80 -24.69 -5.61
N ASP A 190 13.62 -25.71 -5.37
CA ASP A 190 13.21 -27.11 -5.25
C ASP A 190 12.39 -27.44 -3.99
N ASP A 191 12.37 -26.57 -2.99
CA ASP A 191 11.45 -26.59 -1.84
C ASP A 191 10.30 -25.58 -1.96
N THR A 192 10.06 -25.05 -3.16
CA THR A 192 8.91 -24.21 -3.49
C THR A 192 7.75 -25.05 -4.01
N VAL A 193 6.55 -24.81 -3.49
CA VAL A 193 5.33 -25.48 -3.93
C VAL A 193 4.37 -24.48 -4.55
N PHE A 194 4.07 -24.66 -5.84
CA PHE A 194 3.16 -23.80 -6.59
C PHE A 194 1.72 -24.33 -6.62
N PHE A 195 0.76 -23.44 -6.44
CA PHE A 195 -0.66 -23.65 -6.75
C PHE A 195 -0.91 -23.19 -8.17
N THR A 196 -0.62 -24.07 -9.12
CA THR A 196 -0.49 -23.75 -10.55
C THR A 196 -1.73 -23.10 -11.19
N GLU A 197 -2.94 -23.47 -10.75
CA GLU A 197 -4.17 -22.82 -11.22
C GLU A 197 -4.30 -21.37 -10.75
N ASN A 198 -3.85 -21.08 -9.53
CA ASN A 198 -3.83 -19.72 -8.98
C ASN A 198 -2.72 -18.89 -9.65
N LEU A 199 -1.57 -19.50 -9.96
CA LEU A 199 -0.52 -18.85 -10.76
C LEU A 199 -1.05 -18.43 -12.14
N VAL A 200 -1.68 -19.32 -12.89
CA VAL A 200 -2.30 -18.99 -14.19
C VAL A 200 -3.31 -17.86 -14.03
N ARG A 201 -4.13 -17.90 -12.98
CA ARG A 201 -5.11 -16.85 -12.70
C ARG A 201 -4.45 -15.49 -12.48
N VAL A 202 -3.34 -15.45 -11.75
CA VAL A 202 -2.59 -14.21 -11.53
C VAL A 202 -2.01 -13.69 -12.84
N LEU A 203 -1.39 -14.55 -13.64
CA LEU A 203 -0.75 -14.16 -14.90
C LEU A 203 -1.75 -13.72 -15.99
N ARG A 204 -3.02 -14.16 -15.92
CA ARG A 204 -4.10 -13.69 -16.81
C ARG A 204 -4.45 -12.21 -16.60
N LYS A 205 -4.07 -11.60 -15.48
CA LYS A 205 -4.29 -10.16 -15.23
C LYS A 205 -3.41 -9.27 -16.12
N TYR A 206 -2.32 -9.80 -16.65
CA TYR A 206 -1.26 -9.02 -17.28
C TYR A 206 -1.12 -9.33 -18.77
N ASP A 207 -0.79 -8.30 -19.55
CA ASP A 207 -0.45 -8.46 -20.96
C ASP A 207 0.98 -9.01 -21.09
N HIS A 208 1.08 -10.31 -21.33
CA HIS A 208 2.35 -11.02 -21.52
C HIS A 208 3.28 -10.48 -22.62
N LYS A 209 2.80 -9.60 -23.51
CA LYS A 209 3.65 -8.94 -24.53
C LYS A 209 4.46 -7.76 -23.96
N GLN A 210 4.05 -7.22 -22.82
CA GLN A 210 4.75 -6.14 -22.12
C GLN A 210 5.79 -6.68 -21.15
N PHE A 211 6.68 -5.82 -20.67
CA PHE A 211 7.68 -6.18 -19.68
C PHE A 211 7.08 -6.21 -18.28
N TYR A 212 7.02 -7.41 -17.72
CA TYR A 212 6.54 -7.65 -16.36
C TYR A 212 7.51 -8.52 -15.58
N TYR A 213 7.85 -8.06 -14.38
CA TYR A 213 8.53 -8.80 -13.33
C TYR A 213 7.58 -8.92 -12.14
N ILE A 214 7.00 -10.11 -11.92
CA ILE A 214 5.88 -10.34 -11.01
C ILE A 214 6.31 -11.24 -9.86
N GLY A 215 6.05 -10.85 -8.63
CA GLY A 215 6.33 -11.66 -7.44
C GLY A 215 6.03 -10.88 -6.16
N ALA A 216 6.62 -11.29 -5.03
CA ALA A 216 6.44 -10.60 -3.76
C ALA A 216 7.76 -10.40 -3.01
N PRO A 217 7.87 -9.32 -2.20
CA PRO A 217 8.92 -9.21 -1.20
C PRO A 217 8.73 -10.22 -0.07
N SER A 218 9.75 -10.37 0.78
CA SER A 218 9.72 -11.28 1.93
C SER A 218 8.74 -10.83 3.00
N GLU A 219 8.23 -11.78 3.79
CA GLU A 219 7.49 -11.51 5.03
C GLU A 219 8.33 -10.80 6.11
N SER A 220 9.65 -10.77 5.96
CA SER A 220 10.59 -10.11 6.89
C SER A 220 10.91 -8.68 6.47
N HIS A 221 10.58 -7.72 7.34
CA HIS A 221 10.93 -6.32 7.21
C HIS A 221 12.45 -6.11 7.14
N LEU A 222 13.21 -6.84 7.96
CA LEU A 222 14.67 -6.73 7.99
C LEU A 222 15.30 -7.20 6.67
N GLN A 223 14.79 -8.31 6.12
CA GLN A 223 15.22 -8.80 4.81
C GLN A 223 14.95 -7.76 3.71
N ASN A 224 13.78 -7.14 3.72
CA ASN A 224 13.39 -6.17 2.69
C ASN A 224 14.08 -4.80 2.80
N LEU A 225 14.39 -4.33 4.01
CA LEU A 225 15.02 -3.02 4.22
C LEU A 225 16.55 -3.07 4.30
N HIS A 226 17.07 -3.91 5.18
CA HIS A 226 18.47 -3.87 5.57
C HIS A 226 19.35 -4.77 4.70
N GLN A 227 18.78 -5.88 4.20
CA GLN A 227 19.55 -6.90 3.49
C GLN A 227 19.38 -6.81 1.97
N PHE A 228 18.16 -6.52 1.49
CA PHE A 228 17.81 -6.53 0.07
C PHE A 228 16.92 -5.34 -0.32
N SER A 229 15.68 -5.56 -0.78
CA SER A 229 14.81 -4.49 -1.26
C SER A 229 13.32 -4.86 -1.25
N TYR A 230 12.46 -3.89 -0.95
CA TYR A 230 11.02 -3.96 -1.23
C TYR A 230 10.64 -3.95 -2.72
N GLY A 231 11.61 -3.66 -3.59
CA GLY A 231 11.49 -3.69 -5.05
C GLY A 231 11.87 -5.03 -5.68
N MET A 232 12.22 -6.04 -4.87
CA MET A 232 12.68 -7.35 -5.33
C MET A 232 11.62 -8.44 -5.09
N ALA A 233 11.41 -9.32 -6.06
CA ALA A 233 10.76 -10.60 -5.81
C ALA A 233 11.79 -11.60 -5.26
N TYR A 234 11.43 -12.31 -4.20
CA TYR A 234 12.28 -13.37 -3.66
C TYR A 234 12.09 -14.65 -4.49
N GLY A 235 13.21 -15.23 -4.94
CA GLY A 235 13.25 -16.39 -5.83
C GLY A 235 12.67 -17.64 -5.19
N GLY A 236 12.88 -17.82 -3.88
CA GLY A 236 12.28 -18.91 -3.12
C GLY A 236 10.75 -18.85 -3.13
N GLY A 237 10.16 -17.68 -2.87
CA GLY A 237 8.73 -17.44 -2.99
C GLY A 237 8.24 -17.57 -4.42
N GLY A 238 9.14 -17.56 -5.39
CA GLY A 238 8.88 -17.67 -6.81
C GLY A 238 8.53 -16.33 -7.44
N PHE A 239 8.88 -16.18 -8.70
CA PHE A 239 8.52 -15.02 -9.51
C PHE A 239 8.27 -15.40 -10.95
N ALA A 240 7.51 -14.57 -11.66
CA ALA A 240 7.22 -14.72 -13.08
C ALA A 240 7.77 -13.54 -13.87
N ILE A 241 8.39 -13.83 -15.01
CA ILE A 241 8.88 -12.84 -15.97
C ILE A 241 8.15 -13.06 -17.30
N SER A 242 7.61 -11.98 -17.87
CA SER A 242 7.05 -12.02 -19.23
C SER A 242 8.10 -12.48 -20.23
N TYR A 243 7.75 -13.34 -21.17
CA TYR A 243 8.73 -13.93 -22.09
C TYR A 243 9.57 -12.91 -22.89
N PRO A 244 9.01 -11.78 -23.39
CA PRO A 244 9.81 -10.73 -24.02
C PRO A 244 10.89 -10.15 -23.11
N LEU A 245 10.57 -9.89 -21.84
CA LEU A 245 11.53 -9.44 -20.84
C LEU A 245 12.60 -10.50 -20.55
N ALA A 246 12.21 -11.77 -20.46
CA ALA A 246 13.15 -12.87 -20.24
C ALA A 246 14.19 -12.98 -21.38
N LYS A 247 13.79 -12.74 -22.64
CA LYS A 247 14.71 -12.68 -23.79
C LYS A 247 15.68 -11.51 -23.71
N VAL A 248 15.24 -10.36 -23.22
CA VAL A 248 16.12 -9.19 -23.05
C VAL A 248 17.09 -9.44 -21.91
N LEU A 249 16.60 -9.98 -20.79
CA LEU A 249 17.43 -10.38 -19.65
C LEU A 249 18.51 -11.36 -20.09
N GLU A 250 18.16 -12.42 -20.82
CA GLU A 250 19.11 -13.45 -21.29
C GLU A 250 20.33 -12.86 -22.02
N LYS A 251 20.12 -11.83 -22.84
CA LYS A 251 21.19 -11.18 -23.62
C LYS A 251 22.12 -10.29 -22.79
N MET A 252 21.68 -9.84 -21.62
CA MET A 252 22.43 -8.89 -20.80
C MET A 252 22.84 -9.42 -19.42
N GLN A 253 22.24 -10.52 -18.97
CA GLN A 253 22.37 -11.01 -17.59
C GLN A 253 23.81 -11.33 -17.22
N ASP A 254 24.58 -11.97 -18.10
CA ASP A 254 25.98 -12.32 -17.81
C ASP A 254 26.83 -11.04 -17.51
N ARG A 255 26.62 -9.95 -18.26
CA ARG A 255 27.29 -8.65 -17.99
C ARG A 255 26.80 -7.99 -16.69
N CYS A 256 25.51 -8.12 -16.38
CA CYS A 256 24.94 -7.62 -15.13
C CYS A 256 25.52 -8.38 -13.92
N ILE A 257 25.65 -9.70 -13.99
CA ILE A 257 26.27 -10.51 -12.94
C ILE A 257 27.71 -10.05 -12.67
N GLU A 258 28.48 -9.73 -13.71
CA GLU A 258 29.84 -9.21 -13.56
C GLU A 258 29.88 -7.83 -12.86
N ARG A 259 28.97 -6.93 -13.22
CA ARG A 259 28.86 -5.60 -12.59
C ARG A 259 28.47 -5.72 -11.12
N TYR A 260 27.52 -6.58 -10.80
CA TYR A 260 26.99 -6.78 -9.45
C TYR A 260 27.63 -7.99 -8.74
N SER A 261 28.95 -8.13 -8.89
CA SER A 261 29.73 -9.20 -8.24
C SER A 261 29.77 -9.11 -6.71
N ASP A 262 29.46 -7.93 -6.16
CA ASP A 262 29.45 -7.64 -4.72
C ASP A 262 28.10 -7.97 -4.03
N LEU A 263 27.03 -8.28 -4.77
CA LEU A 263 25.72 -8.62 -4.19
C LEU A 263 25.73 -10.00 -3.53
N TYR A 264 24.89 -10.20 -2.50
CA TYR A 264 24.87 -11.44 -1.74
C TYR A 264 24.25 -12.60 -2.53
N GLY A 265 22.95 -12.49 -2.85
CA GLY A 265 22.10 -13.59 -3.29
C GLY A 265 21.79 -13.59 -4.77
N SER A 266 21.05 -14.60 -5.22
CA SER A 266 20.56 -14.68 -6.60
C SER A 266 19.52 -13.61 -6.91
N ASP A 267 18.61 -13.41 -5.97
CA ASP A 267 17.41 -12.59 -6.11
C ASP A 267 17.78 -11.11 -6.22
N ASP A 268 18.74 -10.70 -5.40
CA ASP A 268 19.32 -9.35 -5.40
C ASP A 268 19.95 -9.02 -6.76
N ARG A 269 20.63 -9.99 -7.38
CA ARG A 269 21.19 -9.84 -8.74
C ARG A 269 20.10 -9.78 -9.80
N ILE A 270 19.06 -10.61 -9.70
CA ILE A 270 17.92 -10.52 -10.63
C ILE A 270 17.30 -9.14 -10.54
N HIS A 271 17.03 -8.64 -9.33
CA HIS A 271 16.49 -7.30 -9.12
C HIS A 271 17.41 -6.21 -9.68
N ALA A 272 18.73 -6.29 -9.46
CA ALA A 272 19.67 -5.34 -10.04
C ALA A 272 19.62 -5.35 -11.59
N CYS A 273 19.54 -6.52 -12.22
CA CYS A 273 19.38 -6.61 -13.67
C CYS A 273 18.03 -6.04 -14.14
N MET A 274 16.95 -6.25 -13.38
CA MET A 274 15.64 -5.66 -13.70
C MET A 274 15.65 -4.13 -13.58
N ALA A 275 16.38 -3.60 -12.59
CA ALA A 275 16.55 -2.16 -12.41
C ALA A 275 17.34 -1.53 -13.58
N GLU A 276 18.38 -2.19 -14.10
CA GLU A 276 19.07 -1.75 -15.32
C GLU A 276 18.16 -1.73 -16.54
N LEU A 277 17.20 -2.66 -16.60
CA LEU A 277 16.18 -2.72 -17.66
C LEU A 277 15.02 -1.74 -17.44
N GLY A 278 14.99 -1.01 -16.32
CA GLY A 278 13.92 -0.08 -15.96
C GLY A 278 12.58 -0.77 -15.66
N VAL A 279 12.59 -2.06 -15.30
CA VAL A 279 11.38 -2.82 -15.00
C VAL A 279 11.19 -2.96 -13.49
N PRO A 280 10.18 -2.33 -12.89
CA PRO A 280 9.91 -2.46 -11.46
C PRO A 280 9.18 -3.77 -11.14
N LEU A 281 9.25 -4.18 -9.87
CA LEU A 281 8.46 -5.29 -9.35
C LEU A 281 6.96 -4.98 -9.37
N THR A 282 6.20 -5.85 -10.03
CA THR A 282 4.75 -5.94 -9.93
C THR A 282 4.39 -6.87 -8.77
N LYS A 283 3.87 -6.29 -7.69
CA LYS A 283 3.65 -7.01 -6.42
C LYS A 283 2.39 -7.87 -6.45
N GLU A 284 2.53 -9.16 -6.17
CA GLU A 284 1.45 -10.12 -6.04
C GLU A 284 1.56 -10.86 -4.71
N VAL A 285 0.72 -10.49 -3.73
CA VAL A 285 0.83 -10.95 -2.33
C VAL A 285 0.57 -12.45 -2.10
N GLY A 286 0.27 -13.21 -3.15
CA GLY A 286 0.08 -14.66 -3.08
C GLY A 286 1.38 -15.46 -3.26
N PHE A 287 2.49 -14.82 -3.64
CA PHE A 287 3.81 -15.44 -3.62
C PHE A 287 4.39 -15.31 -2.22
N HIS A 288 4.79 -16.43 -1.61
CA HIS A 288 5.28 -16.45 -0.22
C HIS A 288 6.68 -17.05 -0.11
N GLN A 289 7.62 -16.22 0.34
CA GLN A 289 8.97 -16.64 0.69
C GLN A 289 8.98 -17.40 2.03
N PHE A 290 8.10 -17.03 2.96
CA PHE A 290 8.06 -17.55 4.33
C PHE A 290 9.41 -17.52 5.03
N ASP A 291 10.07 -16.35 5.02
CA ASP A 291 11.23 -16.06 5.88
C ASP A 291 10.80 -15.91 7.35
N VAL A 292 10.24 -16.99 7.90
CA VAL A 292 9.74 -17.15 9.26
C VAL A 292 10.09 -18.55 9.76
N TYR A 293 10.11 -18.72 11.08
CA TYR A 293 10.41 -20.01 11.71
C TYR A 293 9.23 -20.53 12.55
N GLY A 294 9.08 -21.85 12.64
CA GLY A 294 8.09 -22.49 13.51
C GLY A 294 6.75 -22.72 12.84
N ASN A 295 5.65 -22.48 13.56
CA ASN A 295 4.30 -22.87 13.15
C ASN A 295 3.60 -21.80 12.29
N LEU A 296 3.30 -22.15 11.03
CA LEU A 296 2.64 -21.27 10.05
C LEU A 296 1.12 -21.10 10.25
N LEU A 297 0.52 -21.67 11.30
CA LEU A 297 -0.92 -21.63 11.57
C LEU A 297 -1.48 -20.21 11.43
N GLY A 298 -0.83 -19.21 12.02
CA GLY A 298 -1.28 -17.82 12.00
C GLY A 298 -1.33 -17.21 10.60
N LEU A 299 -0.34 -17.51 9.75
CA LEU A 299 -0.25 -16.99 8.38
C LEU A 299 -1.25 -17.67 7.46
N LEU A 300 -1.30 -18.99 7.47
CA LEU A 300 -2.15 -19.76 6.57
C LEU A 300 -3.64 -19.70 6.96
N SER A 301 -3.95 -19.48 8.25
CA SER A 301 -5.34 -19.30 8.70
C SER A 301 -5.95 -17.95 8.33
N VAL A 302 -5.09 -16.98 8.03
CA VAL A 302 -5.44 -15.58 7.79
C VAL A 302 -4.71 -15.08 6.55
N HIS A 303 -4.71 -15.92 5.50
CA HIS A 303 -4.08 -15.56 4.24
C HIS A 303 -4.76 -14.29 3.69
N PRO A 304 -4.00 -13.32 3.14
CA PRO A 304 -4.56 -12.12 2.52
C PRO A 304 -5.64 -12.43 1.47
N GLN A 305 -6.49 -11.46 1.16
CA GLN A 305 -7.51 -11.60 0.11
C GLN A 305 -6.87 -11.59 -1.30
N ALA A 306 -6.19 -12.69 -1.61
CA ALA A 306 -5.55 -12.98 -2.89
C ALA A 306 -5.48 -14.50 -3.09
N PRO A 307 -5.39 -15.00 -4.33
CA PRO A 307 -5.08 -16.40 -4.57
C PRO A 307 -3.70 -16.73 -4.00
N ILE A 308 -3.58 -17.77 -3.16
CA ILE A 308 -2.26 -18.29 -2.80
C ILE A 308 -1.60 -18.89 -4.03
N VAL A 309 -0.39 -18.45 -4.36
CA VAL A 309 0.34 -18.83 -5.57
C VAL A 309 1.44 -19.82 -5.25
N SER A 310 2.20 -19.59 -4.18
CA SER A 310 3.34 -20.41 -3.81
C SER A 310 3.65 -20.32 -2.32
N ILE A 311 4.33 -21.34 -1.82
CA ILE A 311 4.90 -21.39 -0.47
C ILE A 311 6.33 -21.93 -0.54
N HIS A 312 7.20 -21.41 0.32
CA HIS A 312 8.62 -21.71 0.31
C HIS A 312 9.16 -21.99 1.73
N HIS A 313 10.45 -22.36 1.84
CA HIS A 313 11.15 -22.69 3.08
C HIS A 313 10.49 -23.81 3.91
N LEU A 314 9.92 -24.80 3.23
CA LEU A 314 9.19 -25.91 3.86
C LEU A 314 10.08 -26.73 4.82
N ASP A 315 11.38 -26.83 4.55
CA ASP A 315 12.35 -27.52 5.42
C ASP A 315 12.61 -26.78 6.74
N VAL A 316 12.34 -25.48 6.76
CA VAL A 316 12.62 -24.56 7.87
C VAL A 316 11.46 -24.49 8.85
N VAL A 317 10.23 -24.49 8.32
CA VAL A 317 9.00 -24.39 9.08
C VAL A 317 8.53 -25.76 9.61
N GLU A 318 7.67 -25.74 10.62
CA GLU A 318 6.98 -26.93 11.10
C GLU A 318 5.98 -27.45 10.05
N PRO A 319 5.66 -28.75 10.02
CA PRO A 319 4.63 -29.27 9.13
C PRO A 319 3.30 -28.53 9.34
N ILE A 320 2.70 -28.05 8.24
CA ILE A 320 1.46 -27.26 8.26
C ILE A 320 0.27 -27.97 8.91
N PHE A 321 0.31 -29.31 8.97
CA PHE A 321 -0.65 -30.14 9.70
C PHE A 321 0.05 -30.88 10.84
N PRO A 322 -0.53 -30.91 12.06
CA PRO A 322 0.06 -31.60 13.19
C PRO A 322 0.17 -33.10 12.94
N LYS A 323 1.17 -33.75 13.58
CA LYS A 323 1.42 -35.20 13.53
C LYS A 323 1.56 -35.78 12.11
N THR A 324 1.92 -34.94 11.14
CA THR A 324 2.08 -35.31 9.74
C THR A 324 3.47 -34.87 9.26
N ASN A 325 4.12 -35.64 8.38
CA ASN A 325 5.36 -35.17 7.74
C ASN A 325 5.06 -34.08 6.69
N ARG A 326 6.08 -33.30 6.30
CA ARG A 326 5.94 -32.15 5.39
C ARG A 326 5.31 -32.52 4.06
N VAL A 327 5.78 -33.58 3.40
CA VAL A 327 5.28 -34.02 2.09
C VAL A 327 3.81 -34.45 2.17
N ASN A 328 3.43 -35.25 3.17
CA ASN A 328 2.05 -35.68 3.36
C ASN A 328 1.13 -34.53 3.76
N ALA A 329 1.66 -33.54 4.52
CA ALA A 329 0.93 -32.33 4.85
C ALA A 329 0.59 -31.51 3.58
N LEU A 330 1.53 -31.39 2.64
CA LEU A 330 1.30 -30.73 1.35
C LEU A 330 0.33 -31.52 0.48
N LYS A 331 0.49 -32.85 0.38
CA LYS A 331 -0.46 -33.72 -0.33
C LYS A 331 -1.88 -33.54 0.19
N LYS A 332 -2.03 -33.40 1.51
CA LYS A 332 -3.32 -33.14 2.16
C LYS A 332 -3.89 -31.76 1.82
N LEU A 333 -3.05 -30.71 1.79
CA LEU A 333 -3.45 -29.36 1.36
C LEU A 333 -3.85 -29.31 -0.13
N MET A 334 -3.23 -30.13 -0.97
CA MET A 334 -3.53 -30.21 -2.40
C MET A 334 -4.90 -30.83 -2.71
N ILE A 335 -5.52 -31.58 -1.78
CA ILE A 335 -6.85 -32.16 -1.98
C ILE A 335 -7.92 -31.05 -2.16
N PRO A 336 -8.14 -30.13 -1.20
CA PRO A 336 -9.07 -29.02 -1.40
C PRO A 336 -8.62 -28.06 -2.51
N ALA A 337 -7.30 -27.90 -2.74
CA ALA A 337 -6.78 -27.08 -3.84
C ALA A 337 -7.27 -27.58 -5.21
N LYS A 338 -7.40 -28.90 -5.41
CA LYS A 338 -7.96 -29.49 -6.64
C LYS A 338 -9.47 -29.29 -6.77
N LEU A 339 -10.19 -29.11 -5.65
CA LEU A 339 -11.63 -28.91 -5.66
C LEU A 339 -11.99 -27.44 -5.95
N ASP A 340 -11.29 -26.48 -5.35
CA ASP A 340 -11.49 -25.04 -5.56
C ASP A 340 -10.25 -24.23 -5.12
N SER A 341 -9.22 -24.22 -5.98
CA SER A 341 -7.96 -23.51 -5.72
C SER A 341 -8.15 -22.02 -5.43
N ALA A 342 -9.14 -21.38 -6.04
CA ALA A 342 -9.43 -19.96 -5.87
C ALA A 342 -9.87 -19.60 -4.45
N SER A 343 -10.40 -20.56 -3.70
CA SER A 343 -10.87 -20.36 -2.33
C SER A 343 -9.89 -20.89 -1.26
N LEU A 344 -8.79 -21.52 -1.67
CA LEU A 344 -7.83 -22.13 -0.75
C LEU A 344 -7.25 -21.08 0.21
N LEU A 345 -7.24 -21.41 1.50
CA LEU A 345 -6.80 -20.58 2.63
C LEU A 345 -7.58 -19.27 2.86
N GLN A 346 -8.60 -18.99 2.06
CA GLN A 346 -9.36 -17.76 2.21
C GLN A 346 -10.18 -17.79 3.51
N GLN A 347 -10.04 -16.73 4.30
CA GLN A 347 -10.69 -16.60 5.59
C GLN A 347 -12.16 -16.18 5.43
N SER A 348 -13.02 -16.77 6.25
CA SER A 348 -14.40 -16.31 6.48
C SER A 348 -14.65 -16.23 7.99
N VAL A 349 -15.18 -15.09 8.46
CA VAL A 349 -15.46 -14.84 9.88
C VAL A 349 -16.96 -14.86 10.11
N CYS A 350 -17.40 -15.66 11.08
CA CYS A 350 -18.80 -15.82 11.48
C CYS A 350 -18.95 -15.58 12.99
N TYR A 351 -20.10 -15.06 13.39
CA TYR A 351 -20.43 -14.77 14.79
C TYR A 351 -21.63 -15.58 15.24
N ASP A 352 -21.44 -16.46 16.22
CA ASP A 352 -22.53 -17.14 16.91
C ASP A 352 -22.98 -16.27 18.09
N LYS A 353 -24.05 -15.51 17.90
CA LYS A 353 -24.60 -14.61 18.93
C LYS A 353 -25.12 -15.38 20.15
N SER A 354 -25.63 -16.59 19.96
CA SER A 354 -26.24 -17.38 21.04
C SER A 354 -25.19 -17.92 22.01
N ARG A 355 -24.05 -18.37 21.47
CA ARG A 355 -22.93 -18.91 22.27
C ARG A 355 -21.82 -17.90 22.52
N GLN A 356 -21.94 -16.68 21.99
CA GLN A 356 -20.93 -15.62 22.04
C GLN A 356 -19.58 -16.06 21.48
N TRP A 357 -19.60 -16.82 20.38
CA TRP A 357 -18.39 -17.31 19.72
C TRP A 357 -18.05 -16.50 18.47
N THR A 358 -16.75 -16.35 18.23
CA THR A 358 -16.24 -15.95 16.92
C THR A 358 -15.61 -17.15 16.25
N MET A 359 -16.09 -17.48 15.05
CA MET A 359 -15.60 -18.58 14.22
C MET A 359 -14.81 -18.01 13.05
N SER A 360 -13.59 -18.49 12.82
CA SER A 360 -12.78 -18.17 11.65
C SER A 360 -12.52 -19.44 10.86
N ILE A 361 -12.92 -19.44 9.60
CA ILE A 361 -12.81 -20.57 8.69
C ILE A 361 -11.80 -20.20 7.60
N SER A 362 -10.62 -20.82 7.64
CA SER A 362 -9.67 -20.82 6.52
C SER A 362 -9.96 -22.04 5.66
N TRP A 363 -10.60 -21.83 4.52
CA TRP A 363 -11.16 -22.93 3.73
C TRP A 363 -10.06 -23.84 3.18
N GLY A 364 -10.17 -25.14 3.43
CA GLY A 364 -9.16 -26.13 3.05
C GLY A 364 -7.98 -26.25 4.01
N TYR A 365 -8.00 -25.55 5.17
CA TYR A 365 -6.91 -25.64 6.15
C TYR A 365 -7.39 -25.78 7.58
N THR A 366 -8.01 -24.74 8.17
CA THR A 366 -8.39 -24.75 9.60
C THR A 366 -9.69 -24.02 9.90
N VAL A 367 -10.38 -24.47 10.94
CA VAL A 367 -11.45 -23.70 11.62
C VAL A 367 -10.99 -23.36 13.03
N GLN A 368 -11.16 -22.10 13.44
CA GLN A 368 -10.82 -21.61 14.78
C GLN A 368 -12.07 -21.07 15.47
N ILE A 369 -12.35 -21.52 16.70
CA ILE A 369 -13.46 -21.02 17.51
C ILE A 369 -12.91 -20.31 18.74
N THR A 370 -13.22 -19.03 18.89
CA THR A 370 -12.82 -18.21 20.04
C THR A 370 -14.02 -17.89 20.92
N ARG A 371 -13.88 -18.07 22.24
CA ARG A 371 -14.89 -17.76 23.27
C ARG A 371 -14.98 -16.26 23.57
N THR A 372 -15.29 -15.44 22.58
CA THR A 372 -15.66 -14.02 22.73
C THR A 372 -16.01 -13.44 21.35
N TYR A 373 -16.58 -12.24 21.33
CA TYR A 373 -16.70 -11.44 20.11
C TYR A 373 -15.33 -10.83 19.74
N MET A 374 -14.78 -11.21 18.58
CA MET A 374 -13.58 -10.63 18.00
C MET A 374 -13.92 -9.88 16.71
N PRO A 375 -13.67 -8.56 16.63
CA PRO A 375 -13.92 -7.78 15.41
C PRO A 375 -13.19 -8.37 14.20
N ALA A 376 -13.79 -8.29 13.01
CA ALA A 376 -13.20 -8.82 11.77
C ALA A 376 -11.80 -8.26 11.51
N ARG A 377 -11.60 -6.95 11.75
CA ARG A 377 -10.28 -6.29 11.68
C ARG A 377 -9.22 -6.96 12.57
N PHE A 378 -9.61 -7.47 13.72
CA PHE A 378 -8.70 -8.24 14.58
C PHE A 378 -8.48 -9.65 14.05
N MET A 379 -9.49 -10.26 13.45
CA MET A 379 -9.40 -11.60 12.87
C MET A 379 -8.53 -11.67 11.62
N GLU A 380 -8.41 -10.56 10.89
CA GLU A 380 -7.53 -10.38 9.72
C GLU A 380 -6.04 -10.23 10.09
N MET A 381 -5.71 -10.08 11.38
CA MET A 381 -4.31 -10.09 11.83
C MET A 381 -3.85 -11.52 12.14
N PRO A 382 -2.78 -12.01 11.51
CA PRO A 382 -2.17 -13.30 11.84
C PRO A 382 -1.80 -13.40 13.32
N THR A 383 -2.06 -14.56 13.92
CA THR A 383 -1.63 -14.85 15.30
C THR A 383 -0.15 -15.19 15.33
N ARG A 384 0.56 -14.69 16.35
CA ARG A 384 2.00 -14.88 16.60
C ARG A 384 2.35 -16.33 16.97
N THR A 385 2.21 -17.23 16.01
CA THR A 385 2.45 -18.68 16.10
C THR A 385 3.83 -19.09 15.54
N PHE A 386 4.47 -18.17 14.84
CA PHE A 386 5.79 -18.30 14.23
C PHE A 386 6.75 -17.25 14.83
N ASN A 387 8.04 -17.44 14.61
CA ASN A 387 9.13 -16.52 14.96
C ASN A 387 9.63 -15.83 13.68
N ASP A 388 10.40 -14.75 13.84
CA ASP A 388 11.08 -14.11 12.72
C ASP A 388 12.18 -15.01 12.11
N TRP A 389 12.74 -14.58 10.97
CA TRP A 389 13.83 -15.28 10.28
C TRP A 389 15.08 -15.50 11.14
N HIS A 390 15.31 -14.65 12.15
CA HIS A 390 16.42 -14.76 13.08
C HIS A 390 16.09 -15.63 14.31
N LYS A 391 14.98 -16.37 14.25
CA LYS A 391 14.47 -17.24 15.32
C LYS A 391 14.16 -16.48 16.61
N ARG A 392 13.86 -15.19 16.51
CA ARG A 392 13.46 -14.33 17.63
C ARG A 392 11.96 -14.10 17.61
N ARG A 393 11.38 -13.88 18.80
CA ARG A 393 9.99 -13.44 18.96
C ARG A 393 9.89 -11.91 18.81
N ASP A 394 10.54 -11.38 17.79
CA ASP A 394 10.51 -9.96 17.48
C ASP A 394 9.56 -9.70 16.30
N PHE A 395 8.33 -9.38 16.64
CA PHE A 395 7.26 -9.16 15.67
C PHE A 395 7.32 -7.78 15.01
N THR A 396 8.25 -6.92 15.42
CA THR A 396 8.50 -5.64 14.74
C THR A 396 9.30 -5.82 13.45
N ASN A 397 9.99 -6.96 13.30
CA ASN A 397 10.75 -7.33 12.10
C ASN A 397 9.88 -7.94 10.98
N LEU A 398 8.56 -7.98 11.13
CA LEU A 398 7.64 -8.51 10.12
C LEU A 398 7.11 -7.38 9.23
N ALA A 399 6.95 -7.64 7.94
CA ALA A 399 6.43 -6.66 6.99
C ALA A 399 4.90 -6.43 7.09
N PHE A 400 4.25 -6.97 8.12
CA PHE A 400 2.81 -6.89 8.36
C PHE A 400 2.48 -6.98 9.86
N ASN A 401 1.28 -6.53 10.21
CA ASN A 401 0.82 -6.52 11.60
C ASN A 401 0.44 -7.93 12.08
N THR A 402 0.80 -8.24 13.33
CA THR A 402 0.43 -9.50 13.98
C THR A 402 -0.22 -9.24 15.33
N ARG A 403 -1.04 -10.20 15.77
CA ARG A 403 -1.68 -10.18 17.10
C ARG A 403 -1.17 -11.32 17.98
N PRO A 404 -1.16 -11.15 19.32
CA PRO A 404 -0.89 -12.26 20.22
C PRO A 404 -1.88 -13.41 19.97
N ILE A 405 -1.46 -14.65 20.23
CA ILE A 405 -2.33 -15.83 20.11
C ILE A 405 -3.57 -15.64 21.02
N THR A 406 -3.35 -15.11 22.22
CA THR A 406 -4.37 -14.76 23.20
C THR A 406 -3.94 -13.57 24.04
N TRP A 407 -4.90 -12.81 24.57
CA TRP A 407 -4.65 -11.87 25.68
C TRP A 407 -4.81 -12.54 27.05
N THR A 408 -5.63 -13.60 27.11
CA THR A 408 -5.86 -14.42 28.30
C THR A 408 -5.89 -15.90 27.88
N ASP A 409 -5.44 -16.82 28.73
CA ASP A 409 -5.41 -18.25 28.36
C ASP A 409 -6.80 -18.82 28.01
N CYS A 410 -7.85 -18.20 28.57
CA CYS A 410 -9.24 -18.51 28.30
C CYS A 410 -9.76 -18.08 26.92
N GLN A 411 -9.14 -17.07 26.29
CA GLN A 411 -9.42 -16.64 24.93
C GLN A 411 -8.77 -17.54 23.86
N ARG A 412 -8.04 -18.60 24.26
CA ARG A 412 -7.33 -19.47 23.32
C ARG A 412 -8.29 -20.11 22.32
N PRO A 413 -8.11 -19.87 21.01
CA PRO A 413 -8.99 -20.43 20.01
C PRO A 413 -8.89 -21.95 20.04
N ARG A 414 -10.02 -22.65 19.96
CA ARG A 414 -10.02 -24.08 19.65
C ARG A 414 -9.77 -24.24 18.15
N VAL A 415 -8.70 -24.94 17.82
CA VAL A 415 -8.27 -25.15 16.43
C VAL A 415 -8.70 -26.52 15.93
N PHE A 416 -9.29 -26.54 14.74
CA PHE A 416 -9.70 -27.75 14.03
C PHE A 416 -8.97 -27.78 12.69
N TYR A 417 -8.19 -28.82 12.43
CA TYR A 417 -7.46 -28.96 11.16
C TYR A 417 -8.27 -29.78 10.16
N LEU A 418 -8.11 -29.48 8.87
CA LEU A 418 -8.70 -30.26 7.80
C LEU A 418 -8.37 -31.74 8.00
N SER A 419 -9.36 -32.60 7.82
CA SER A 419 -9.26 -34.05 7.84
C SER A 419 -9.44 -34.61 6.44
N HIS A 420 -10.53 -34.25 5.77
CA HIS A 420 -10.88 -34.70 4.43
C HIS A 420 -11.66 -33.61 3.69
N ALA A 421 -11.61 -33.68 2.35
CA ALA A 421 -12.33 -32.80 1.45
C ALA A 421 -12.81 -33.60 0.25
N PHE A 422 -14.07 -33.46 -0.13
CA PHE A 422 -14.64 -34.13 -1.30
C PHE A 422 -15.76 -33.28 -1.92
N SER A 423 -16.07 -33.55 -3.19
CA SER A 423 -17.24 -32.98 -3.86
C SER A 423 -18.44 -33.90 -3.67
N ASN A 424 -19.59 -33.34 -3.32
CA ASN A 424 -20.85 -34.06 -3.32
C ASN A 424 -21.43 -34.10 -4.74
N SER A 425 -21.78 -35.29 -5.22
CA SER A 425 -22.25 -35.56 -6.58
C SER A 425 -23.68 -35.09 -6.84
N SER A 426 -24.52 -34.92 -5.81
CA SER A 426 -25.91 -34.47 -5.98
C SER A 426 -26.03 -32.96 -6.26
N ASP A 427 -25.24 -32.14 -5.58
CA ASP A 427 -25.48 -30.68 -5.49
C ASP A 427 -24.28 -29.82 -5.94
N THR A 428 -23.23 -30.43 -6.49
CA THR A 428 -21.96 -29.75 -6.86
C THR A 428 -21.31 -28.98 -5.70
N THR A 429 -21.66 -29.32 -4.45
CA THR A 429 -21.13 -28.69 -3.24
C THR A 429 -19.85 -29.38 -2.79
N THR A 430 -18.86 -28.61 -2.35
CA THR A 430 -17.68 -29.13 -1.67
C THR A 430 -17.96 -29.26 -0.19
N ILE A 431 -17.58 -30.41 0.37
CA ILE A 431 -17.70 -30.70 1.80
C ILE A 431 -16.28 -30.86 2.34
N THR A 432 -15.96 -30.07 3.37
CA THR A 432 -14.68 -30.15 4.08
C THR A 432 -14.93 -30.46 5.55
N GLY A 433 -14.30 -31.53 6.05
CA GLY A 433 -14.39 -31.96 7.45
C GLY A 433 -13.12 -31.59 8.21
N TYR A 434 -13.26 -31.02 9.41
CA TYR A 434 -12.17 -30.55 10.25
C TYR A 434 -12.22 -31.25 11.61
N LEU A 435 -11.09 -31.79 12.07
CA LEU A 435 -10.98 -32.49 13.35
C LEU A 435 -10.28 -31.63 14.39
N ARG A 436 -10.75 -31.69 15.63
CA ARG A 436 -10.18 -30.93 16.74
C ARG A 436 -8.71 -31.29 16.97
N HIS A 437 -7.88 -30.28 17.15
CA HIS A 437 -6.55 -30.43 17.71
C HIS A 437 -6.60 -30.33 19.23
N ASN A 438 -6.23 -31.41 19.91
CA ASN A 438 -6.16 -31.42 21.36
C ASN A 438 -4.91 -30.67 21.82
N GLU A 439 -5.13 -29.51 22.44
CA GLU A 439 -4.13 -28.77 23.20
C GLU A 439 -4.61 -28.63 24.65
N TRP A 440 -3.74 -28.15 25.52
CA TRP A 440 -4.11 -27.80 26.88
C TRP A 440 -4.94 -26.50 26.88
N TYR A 441 -6.04 -26.52 27.63
CA TYR A 441 -6.90 -25.36 27.80
C TYR A 441 -7.31 -25.23 29.28
N PRO A 442 -7.19 -24.04 29.88
CA PRO A 442 -7.63 -23.83 31.25
C PRO A 442 -9.16 -23.90 31.37
N LYS A 443 -9.64 -24.27 32.56
CA LYS A 443 -11.06 -24.10 32.91
C LYS A 443 -11.33 -22.61 33.14
N CYS A 444 -12.32 -22.08 32.41
CA CYS A 444 -12.65 -20.66 32.42
C CYS A 444 -14.13 -20.47 32.69
N ASP A 445 -14.42 -19.89 33.84
CA ASP A 445 -15.77 -19.62 34.30
C ASP A 445 -16.24 -18.23 33.81
N TRP A 446 -16.53 -18.17 32.52
CA TRP A 446 -16.98 -16.94 31.84
C TRP A 446 -18.49 -16.93 31.58
N GLY A 447 -19.21 -17.97 32.00
CA GLY A 447 -20.61 -18.17 31.59
C GLY A 447 -20.82 -18.38 30.08
N ILE A 448 -19.74 -18.45 29.30
CA ILE A 448 -19.74 -18.68 27.85
C ILE A 448 -19.56 -20.17 27.59
N ALA A 449 -20.40 -20.75 26.72
CA ALA A 449 -20.30 -22.15 26.31
C ALA A 449 -18.87 -22.52 25.84
N ASP A 450 -18.36 -23.66 26.27
CA ASP A 450 -17.03 -24.14 25.86
C ASP A 450 -17.14 -24.99 24.58
N PRO A 451 -16.45 -24.65 23.48
CA PRO A 451 -16.46 -25.46 22.26
C PRO A 451 -15.69 -26.78 22.39
N SER A 452 -15.18 -27.13 23.58
CA SER A 452 -14.44 -28.38 23.84
C SER A 452 -15.28 -29.66 23.75
N ASP A 453 -16.59 -29.58 23.59
CA ASP A 453 -17.43 -30.76 23.28
C ASP A 453 -17.49 -31.05 21.77
N ILE A 454 -17.06 -30.10 20.93
CA ILE A 454 -17.05 -30.26 19.47
C ILE A 454 -15.80 -31.02 19.06
N ASN A 455 -15.97 -32.21 18.49
CA ASN A 455 -14.86 -33.02 17.97
C ASN A 455 -14.59 -32.77 16.48
N GLN A 456 -15.63 -32.43 15.72
CA GLN A 456 -15.57 -32.30 14.27
C GLN A 456 -16.48 -31.19 13.76
N ILE A 457 -16.04 -30.49 12.72
CA ILE A 457 -16.79 -29.44 12.03
C ILE A 457 -16.88 -29.79 10.55
N PHE A 458 -18.06 -29.59 9.94
CA PHE A 458 -18.25 -29.72 8.51
C PHE A 458 -18.56 -28.34 7.90
N VAL A 459 -17.88 -28.00 6.81
CA VAL A 459 -18.14 -26.78 6.05
C VAL A 459 -18.60 -27.18 4.65
N TYR A 460 -19.81 -26.74 4.32
CA TYR A 460 -20.45 -26.92 3.02
C TYR A 460 -20.27 -25.65 2.21
N LYS A 461 -19.69 -25.76 1.01
CA LYS A 461 -19.38 -24.61 0.16
C LYS A 461 -19.62 -24.92 -1.31
N LYS A 462 -20.29 -24.04 -2.05
CA LYS A 462 -20.31 -24.10 -3.52
C LYS A 462 -18.96 -23.63 -4.09
N PRO A 463 -18.34 -24.36 -5.03
CA PRO A 463 -17.12 -23.93 -5.72
C PRO A 463 -17.29 -22.53 -6.31
N THR A 464 -16.27 -21.69 -6.18
CA THR A 464 -16.25 -20.33 -6.74
C THR A 464 -14.94 -20.09 -7.51
N PRO A 465 -14.70 -20.84 -8.60
CA PRO A 465 -13.46 -20.76 -9.36
C PRO A 465 -13.28 -19.38 -10.01
N ASP A 466 -14.34 -18.61 -10.18
CA ASP A 466 -14.34 -17.27 -10.77
C ASP A 466 -14.33 -16.13 -9.73
N ARG A 467 -14.15 -16.43 -8.43
CA ARG A 467 -14.22 -15.44 -7.32
C ARG A 467 -13.45 -14.15 -7.60
N TRP A 468 -12.23 -14.26 -8.14
CA TRP A 468 -11.36 -13.10 -8.35
C TRP A 468 -11.70 -12.28 -9.61
N ASN A 469 -12.75 -12.67 -10.34
CA ASN A 469 -13.28 -11.94 -11.49
C ASN A 469 -14.64 -11.29 -11.16
N LYS A 470 -15.04 -11.30 -9.88
CA LYS A 470 -16.33 -10.79 -9.41
C LYS A 470 -16.14 -9.52 -8.59
N VAL A 471 -16.99 -8.54 -8.85
CA VAL A 471 -17.21 -7.41 -7.93
C VAL A 471 -18.31 -7.82 -6.96
N VAL A 472 -18.02 -7.78 -5.66
CA VAL A 472 -18.99 -8.14 -4.61
C VAL A 472 -19.45 -6.87 -3.91
N ILE A 473 -20.73 -6.56 -4.06
CA ILE A 473 -21.39 -5.44 -3.37
C ILE A 473 -22.27 -6.03 -2.25
N ARG A 474 -21.99 -5.65 -1.01
CA ARG A 474 -22.71 -6.16 0.17
C ARG A 474 -23.39 -5.03 0.92
N PHE A 475 -24.70 -5.15 1.10
CA PHE A 475 -25.49 -4.25 1.94
C PHE A 475 -25.57 -4.85 3.34
N VAL A 476 -25.14 -4.07 4.34
CA VAL A 476 -25.20 -4.45 5.75
C VAL A 476 -26.02 -3.39 6.49
N PRO A 477 -27.24 -3.71 6.96
CA PRO A 477 -28.03 -2.79 7.75
C PRO A 477 -27.31 -2.36 9.03
N SER A 478 -27.58 -1.14 9.51
CA SER A 478 -27.09 -0.66 10.82
C SER A 478 -27.68 -1.48 11.96
N LYS A 479 -27.12 -1.41 13.17
CA LYS A 479 -27.70 -2.14 14.32
C LYS A 479 -29.12 -1.69 14.65
N ASP A 480 -29.43 -0.41 14.40
CA ASP A 480 -30.72 0.20 14.70
C ASP A 480 -31.76 0.00 13.58
N SER A 481 -31.36 -0.57 12.44
CA SER A 481 -32.25 -0.89 11.32
C SER A 481 -32.11 -2.33 10.89
N ASN A 482 -33.23 -3.05 10.79
CA ASN A 482 -33.23 -4.44 10.32
C ASN A 482 -33.21 -4.57 8.78
N PHE A 483 -33.20 -3.47 8.02
CA PHE A 483 -33.21 -3.53 6.56
C PHE A 483 -32.26 -2.51 5.92
N ALA A 484 -31.76 -2.86 4.75
CA ALA A 484 -31.03 -1.99 3.83
C ALA A 484 -31.67 -2.15 2.46
N PHE A 485 -31.80 -1.07 1.71
CA PHE A 485 -32.38 -1.10 0.37
C PHE A 485 -31.49 -0.35 -0.62
N VAL A 486 -31.61 -0.74 -1.88
CA VAL A 486 -30.95 -0.09 -3.02
C VAL A 486 -31.94 -0.12 -4.18
N ASN A 487 -32.11 1.01 -4.87
CA ASN A 487 -33.04 1.08 -6.01
C ASN A 487 -32.39 0.51 -7.27
N ALA A 488 -31.15 0.88 -7.54
CA ALA A 488 -30.39 0.45 -8.70
C ALA A 488 -28.88 0.47 -8.40
N ILE A 489 -28.12 -0.34 -9.13
CA ILE A 489 -26.66 -0.37 -9.09
C ILE A 489 -26.18 -0.30 -10.54
N GLU A 490 -25.29 0.64 -10.80
CA GLU A 490 -24.64 0.80 -12.10
C GLU A 490 -23.16 0.43 -11.97
N VAL A 491 -22.67 -0.44 -12.85
CA VAL A 491 -21.26 -0.84 -12.90
C VAL A 491 -20.75 -0.58 -14.31
N ILE A 492 -19.88 0.41 -14.45
CA ILE A 492 -19.36 0.88 -15.74
C ILE A 492 -17.85 0.61 -15.78
N SER A 493 -17.37 -0.01 -16.85
CA SER A 493 -15.93 -0.22 -17.05
C SER A 493 -15.24 1.12 -17.33
N ALA A 494 -14.30 1.50 -16.48
CA ALA A 494 -13.47 2.69 -16.68
C ALA A 494 -12.28 2.38 -17.62
N PRO A 495 -11.95 3.28 -18.55
CA PRO A 495 -10.75 3.14 -19.36
C PRO A 495 -9.49 3.41 -18.53
N LYS A 496 -8.35 2.85 -18.94
CA LYS A 496 -7.09 2.88 -18.14
C LYS A 496 -6.54 4.29 -17.95
N ASP A 497 -6.83 5.20 -18.86
CA ASP A 497 -6.41 6.61 -18.84
C ASP A 497 -7.34 7.50 -18.02
N LEU A 498 -8.46 6.98 -17.48
CA LEU A 498 -9.40 7.78 -16.71
C LEU A 498 -8.75 8.39 -15.46
N ILE A 499 -7.92 7.63 -14.74
CA ILE A 499 -7.17 8.10 -13.56
C ILE A 499 -5.72 7.68 -13.74
N GLY A 500 -4.82 8.67 -13.90
CA GLY A 500 -3.39 8.41 -13.95
C GLY A 500 -2.87 7.94 -12.59
N ASP A 501 -1.74 7.23 -12.56
CA ASP A 501 -1.17 6.74 -11.29
C ASP A 501 -0.40 7.82 -10.51
N VAL A 502 -0.14 8.97 -11.15
CA VAL A 502 0.69 10.06 -10.64
C VAL A 502 -0.12 11.34 -10.53
N ALA A 503 0.06 12.08 -9.44
CA ALA A 503 -0.49 13.41 -9.23
C ALA A 503 0.49 14.33 -8.49
N THR A 504 0.15 15.61 -8.39
CA THR A 504 0.94 16.60 -7.64
C THR A 504 0.32 16.81 -6.26
N SER A 505 1.01 16.39 -5.19
CA SER A 505 0.62 16.70 -3.83
C SER A 505 0.90 18.17 -3.55
N VAL A 506 -0.08 18.91 -3.02
CA VAL A 506 0.04 20.35 -2.71
C VAL A 506 -0.12 20.55 -1.21
N SER A 507 0.84 21.24 -0.59
CA SER A 507 0.81 21.64 0.81
C SER A 507 1.33 23.08 0.98
N HIS A 508 1.33 23.58 2.20
CA HIS A 508 1.94 24.87 2.54
C HIS A 508 3.45 24.89 2.26
N ASP A 509 4.11 23.72 2.35
CA ASP A 509 5.57 23.60 2.19
C ASP A 509 5.99 23.46 0.72
N GLY A 510 5.03 23.38 -0.20
CA GLY A 510 5.25 23.31 -1.65
C GLY A 510 4.54 22.15 -2.32
N THR A 511 5.10 21.69 -3.45
CA THR A 511 4.53 20.62 -4.27
C THR A 511 5.44 19.40 -4.35
N GLU A 512 4.88 18.21 -4.18
CA GLU A 512 5.59 16.93 -4.28
C GLU A 512 4.88 15.95 -5.24
N LYS A 513 5.60 14.91 -5.68
CA LYS A 513 5.01 13.88 -6.54
C LYS A 513 4.29 12.82 -5.70
N PHE A 514 3.01 12.60 -5.97
CA PHE A 514 2.21 11.50 -5.41
C PHE A 514 2.14 10.34 -6.43
N ASN A 515 2.42 9.11 -5.99
CA ASN A 515 2.32 7.89 -6.83
C ASN A 515 1.31 6.91 -6.21
N GLY A 516 0.79 5.98 -7.02
CA GLY A 516 -0.16 4.95 -6.56
C GLY A 516 -1.62 5.41 -6.57
N LEU A 517 -1.94 6.49 -7.28
CA LEU A 517 -3.29 7.06 -7.33
C LEU A 517 -4.31 6.08 -7.94
N ALA A 518 -3.91 5.26 -8.92
CA ALA A 518 -4.79 4.30 -9.59
C ALA A 518 -5.21 3.12 -8.70
N THR A 519 -4.56 2.95 -7.53
CA THR A 519 -4.88 1.91 -6.55
C THR A 519 -5.81 2.38 -5.44
N GLN A 520 -6.11 3.69 -5.39
CA GLN A 520 -6.96 4.27 -4.35
C GLN A 520 -8.44 4.15 -4.74
N ALA A 521 -9.29 3.85 -3.76
CA ALA A 521 -10.73 3.96 -3.95
C ALA A 521 -11.14 5.43 -3.80
N MET A 522 -12.05 5.90 -4.66
CA MET A 522 -12.44 7.30 -4.68
C MET A 522 -13.95 7.47 -4.71
N GLU A 523 -14.43 8.48 -3.98
CA GLU A 523 -15.81 8.96 -4.01
C GLU A 523 -15.83 10.34 -4.68
N VAL A 524 -16.58 10.49 -5.77
CA VAL A 524 -16.76 11.80 -6.41
C VAL A 524 -17.66 12.66 -5.52
N VAL A 525 -17.11 13.74 -4.98
CA VAL A 525 -17.83 14.70 -4.13
C VAL A 525 -18.37 15.85 -4.98
N TYR A 526 -17.55 16.37 -5.89
CA TYR A 526 -17.94 17.45 -6.81
C TYR A 526 -17.51 17.13 -8.24
N ARG A 527 -18.36 17.53 -9.19
CA ARG A 527 -18.09 17.46 -10.63
C ARG A 527 -18.74 18.65 -11.31
N ILE A 528 -17.93 19.62 -11.70
CA ILE A 528 -18.33 20.98 -12.06
C ILE A 528 -18.00 21.25 -13.51
N ASN A 529 -19.00 21.69 -14.28
CA ASN A 529 -18.84 22.29 -15.60
C ASN A 529 -18.74 23.80 -15.46
N VAL A 530 -17.55 24.37 -15.66
CA VAL A 530 -17.25 25.78 -15.36
C VAL A 530 -17.66 26.67 -16.53
N GLY A 531 -18.50 27.68 -16.26
CA GLY A 531 -19.05 28.58 -17.27
C GLY A 531 -20.08 27.94 -18.22
N GLY A 532 -20.33 26.63 -18.08
CA GLY A 532 -21.23 25.87 -18.92
C GLY A 532 -22.59 25.59 -18.31
N ARG A 533 -23.40 24.82 -19.04
CA ARG A 533 -24.69 24.29 -18.56
C ARG A 533 -24.51 22.92 -17.91
N LYS A 534 -25.49 22.50 -17.12
CA LYS A 534 -25.52 21.14 -16.54
C LYS A 534 -25.43 20.08 -17.63
N VAL A 535 -24.46 19.17 -17.51
CA VAL A 535 -24.33 17.99 -18.39
C VAL A 535 -24.99 16.82 -17.67
N THR A 536 -25.91 16.14 -18.36
CA THR A 536 -26.62 14.97 -17.85
C THR A 536 -25.96 13.68 -18.36
N PRO A 537 -26.30 12.51 -17.78
CA PRO A 537 -25.74 11.24 -18.23
C PRO A 537 -25.92 10.95 -19.73
N PHE A 538 -27.00 11.44 -20.35
CA PHE A 538 -27.28 11.30 -21.79
C PHE A 538 -26.29 12.07 -22.68
N ASN A 539 -25.64 13.08 -22.13
CA ASN A 539 -24.72 13.97 -22.82
C ASN A 539 -23.27 13.82 -22.31
N ASP A 540 -23.00 12.80 -21.50
CA ASP A 540 -21.69 12.43 -20.97
C ASP A 540 -21.24 11.07 -21.53
N THR A 541 -19.93 10.86 -21.61
CA THR A 541 -19.32 9.64 -22.13
C THR A 541 -19.34 8.44 -21.18
N LEU A 542 -19.44 8.69 -19.88
CA LEU A 542 -19.39 7.69 -18.80
C LEU A 542 -20.60 7.78 -17.88
N TRP A 543 -21.73 8.28 -18.39
CA TRP A 543 -22.99 8.41 -17.65
C TRP A 543 -22.90 9.34 -16.42
N ARG A 544 -21.96 10.29 -16.41
CA ARG A 544 -21.74 11.22 -15.30
C ARG A 544 -22.65 12.44 -15.42
N THR A 545 -22.86 13.10 -14.28
CA THR A 545 -23.52 14.41 -14.23
C THR A 545 -22.53 15.49 -13.86
N TRP A 546 -22.46 16.57 -14.63
CA TRP A 546 -21.67 17.76 -14.32
C TRP A 546 -22.60 18.91 -13.96
N VAL A 547 -22.45 19.47 -12.77
CA VAL A 547 -23.25 20.61 -12.29
C VAL A 547 -22.59 21.94 -12.67
N THR A 548 -23.35 23.02 -12.68
CA THR A 548 -22.84 24.36 -13.00
C THR A 548 -21.98 24.92 -11.86
N ASP A 549 -21.04 25.81 -12.17
CA ASP A 549 -20.11 26.37 -11.18
C ASP A 549 -20.65 27.53 -10.34
N ASP A 550 -21.80 28.09 -10.71
CA ASP A 550 -22.33 29.35 -10.15
C ASP A 550 -22.51 29.35 -8.62
N GLU A 551 -22.86 28.22 -8.00
CA GLU A 551 -23.03 28.12 -6.54
C GLU A 551 -21.71 28.04 -5.77
N PHE A 552 -20.63 27.68 -6.45
CA PHE A 552 -19.31 27.44 -5.85
C PHE A 552 -18.36 28.63 -6.08
N PHE A 553 -18.65 29.45 -7.08
CA PHE A 553 -17.85 30.61 -7.45
C PHE A 553 -17.95 31.71 -6.39
N LYS A 554 -16.80 32.12 -5.84
CA LYS A 554 -16.71 33.03 -4.68
C LYS A 554 -16.17 34.41 -5.04
N THR A 555 -15.10 34.45 -5.83
CA THR A 555 -14.34 35.69 -6.09
C THR A 555 -14.25 35.91 -7.59
N GLY A 556 -14.65 37.10 -8.06
CA GLY A 556 -14.58 37.50 -9.48
C GLY A 556 -15.83 38.21 -10.03
N ASP A 557 -16.71 38.73 -9.17
CA ASP A 557 -17.86 39.53 -9.61
C ASP A 557 -17.39 40.87 -10.22
N GLY A 558 -17.63 41.02 -11.52
CA GLY A 558 -17.23 42.17 -12.34
C GLY A 558 -16.00 41.98 -13.25
N SER A 559 -15.12 41.02 -12.96
CA SER A 559 -13.88 40.76 -13.73
C SER A 559 -13.83 39.37 -14.40
N SER A 560 -14.84 38.53 -14.21
CA SER A 560 -14.95 37.22 -14.87
C SER A 560 -16.08 37.17 -15.90
N GLU A 561 -15.90 36.38 -16.97
CA GLU A 561 -16.91 36.17 -18.02
C GLU A 561 -17.04 34.67 -18.34
N LYS A 562 -18.25 34.22 -18.66
CA LYS A 562 -18.49 32.87 -19.20
C LYS A 562 -18.29 32.88 -20.71
N THR A 563 -17.51 31.96 -21.22
CA THR A 563 -17.26 31.82 -22.66
C THR A 563 -17.72 30.46 -23.19
N TYR A 564 -18.12 30.44 -24.45
CA TYR A 564 -18.60 29.26 -25.15
C TYR A 564 -17.96 29.15 -26.55
N PHE A 565 -17.53 27.95 -26.89
CA PHE A 565 -16.86 27.64 -28.16
C PHE A 565 -17.71 26.72 -29.02
N THR A 566 -18.00 27.16 -30.23
CA THR A 566 -18.81 26.41 -31.21
C THR A 566 -17.98 25.50 -32.12
N GLY A 567 -16.65 25.60 -32.05
CA GLY A 567 -15.75 24.77 -32.86
C GLY A 567 -15.56 23.36 -32.29
N ARG A 568 -14.79 22.55 -33.02
CA ARG A 568 -14.50 21.17 -32.63
C ARG A 568 -13.34 21.10 -31.63
N ILE A 569 -13.56 20.44 -30.50
CA ILE A 569 -12.51 20.11 -29.53
C ILE A 569 -11.57 19.06 -30.12
N LYS A 570 -10.26 19.33 -30.03
CA LYS A 570 -9.19 18.55 -30.67
C LYS A 570 -8.47 17.67 -29.64
N TYR A 571 -9.08 16.55 -29.27
CA TYR A 571 -8.47 15.57 -28.37
C TYR A 571 -7.14 15.02 -28.93
N ARG A 572 -6.07 15.07 -28.13
CA ARG A 572 -4.72 14.62 -28.51
C ARG A 572 -4.19 13.54 -27.56
N PRO A 573 -3.40 12.58 -28.06
CA PRO A 573 -2.68 11.63 -27.20
C PRO A 573 -1.75 12.37 -26.24
N GLY A 574 -1.80 12.05 -24.94
CA GLY A 574 -1.03 12.73 -23.89
C GLY A 574 -1.78 13.86 -23.18
N GLY A 575 -2.90 14.34 -23.75
CA GLY A 575 -3.85 15.24 -23.08
C GLY A 575 -5.06 14.50 -22.53
N ALA A 576 -6.16 15.22 -22.31
CA ALA A 576 -7.41 14.60 -21.91
C ALA A 576 -8.01 13.77 -23.05
N SER A 577 -8.66 12.63 -22.72
CA SER A 577 -9.54 11.88 -23.62
C SER A 577 -10.99 12.34 -23.47
N ARG A 578 -11.86 11.88 -24.38
CA ARG A 578 -13.29 12.21 -24.35
C ARG A 578 -13.97 11.59 -23.13
N GLU A 579 -13.45 10.44 -22.70
CA GLU A 579 -13.86 9.72 -21.51
C GLU A 579 -13.43 10.45 -20.23
N VAL A 580 -12.25 11.09 -20.22
CA VAL A 580 -11.83 11.97 -19.11
C VAL A 580 -12.79 13.15 -18.96
N GLY A 581 -13.13 13.85 -20.04
CA GLY A 581 -14.13 14.92 -20.03
C GLY A 581 -14.82 15.10 -21.39
N PRO A 582 -16.16 15.24 -21.42
CA PRO A 582 -16.90 15.36 -22.68
C PRO A 582 -16.72 16.74 -23.31
N ASP A 583 -17.04 16.86 -24.60
CA ASP A 583 -16.97 18.12 -25.35
C ASP A 583 -17.74 19.25 -24.65
N ASN A 584 -18.85 18.91 -23.99
CA ASN A 584 -19.69 19.86 -23.24
C ASN A 584 -19.03 20.50 -22.00
N VAL A 585 -17.90 19.96 -21.55
CA VAL A 585 -17.08 20.57 -20.49
C VAL A 585 -16.00 21.43 -21.13
N TYR A 586 -15.33 20.93 -22.17
CA TYR A 586 -14.22 21.66 -22.80
C TYR A 586 -14.65 22.74 -23.80
N ASN A 587 -15.93 22.81 -24.19
CA ASN A 587 -16.50 23.88 -25.01
C ASN A 587 -16.97 25.09 -24.19
N THR A 588 -16.93 25.00 -22.87
CA THR A 588 -17.29 26.08 -21.95
C THR A 588 -16.13 26.39 -21.02
N ALA A 589 -16.04 27.65 -20.61
CA ALA A 589 -15.11 28.05 -19.56
C ALA A 589 -15.59 29.31 -18.87
N ARG A 590 -15.01 29.60 -17.70
CA ARG A 590 -14.98 30.94 -17.12
C ARG A 590 -13.59 31.52 -17.31
N VAL A 591 -13.53 32.76 -17.80
CA VAL A 591 -12.30 33.49 -18.07
C VAL A 591 -12.18 34.74 -17.20
N GLY A 592 -10.97 35.04 -16.74
CA GLY A 592 -10.65 36.28 -16.05
C GLY A 592 -10.22 37.35 -17.06
N LYS A 593 -10.76 38.57 -16.94
CA LYS A 593 -10.33 39.74 -17.71
C LYS A 593 -9.41 40.61 -16.89
N ARG A 594 -8.46 41.25 -17.57
CA ARG A 594 -7.55 42.21 -16.96
C ARG A 594 -8.32 43.45 -16.51
N SER A 595 -8.32 43.70 -15.20
CA SER A 595 -8.76 44.94 -14.58
C SER A 595 -7.62 45.47 -13.68
N ASN A 596 -7.71 46.71 -13.18
CA ASN A 596 -6.63 47.35 -12.40
C ASN A 596 -6.22 46.60 -11.11
N GLY A 597 -6.91 45.50 -10.74
CA GLY A 597 -6.51 44.57 -9.69
C GLY A 597 -6.26 43.17 -10.25
N LEU A 598 -5.12 42.57 -9.90
CA LEU A 598 -4.82 41.15 -10.09
C LEU A 598 -5.69 40.35 -9.11
N VAL A 599 -6.88 39.92 -9.53
CA VAL A 599 -7.81 39.16 -8.68
C VAL A 599 -7.93 37.74 -9.21
N ASP A 600 -7.64 36.77 -8.35
CA ASP A 600 -7.76 35.36 -8.66
C ASP A 600 -9.24 34.93 -8.69
N MET A 601 -9.63 34.24 -9.76
CA MET A 601 -10.92 33.57 -9.82
C MET A 601 -10.90 32.35 -8.89
N SER A 602 -11.83 32.27 -7.95
CA SER A 602 -11.80 31.25 -6.89
C SER A 602 -13.15 30.56 -6.71
N TRP A 603 -13.09 29.25 -6.46
CA TRP A 603 -14.24 28.39 -6.15
C TRP A 603 -14.03 27.68 -4.81
N ASP A 604 -15.05 27.68 -3.95
CA ASP A 604 -15.00 27.03 -2.63
C ASP A 604 -15.89 25.79 -2.58
N PHE A 605 -15.33 24.71 -2.05
CA PHE A 605 -15.98 23.40 -1.93
C PHE A 605 -15.91 22.88 -0.50
N LYS A 606 -17.08 22.63 0.11
CA LYS A 606 -17.15 22.11 1.48
C LYS A 606 -16.89 20.61 1.48
N VAL A 607 -15.93 20.15 2.26
CA VAL A 607 -15.54 18.73 2.31
C VAL A 607 -15.40 18.21 3.73
N SER A 608 -15.43 16.88 3.88
CA SER A 608 -15.18 16.23 5.16
C SER A 608 -13.69 16.33 5.50
N SER A 609 -13.37 16.81 6.71
CA SER A 609 -12.00 16.83 7.20
C SER A 609 -11.46 15.42 7.37
N GLY A 610 -10.16 15.27 7.14
CA GLY A 610 -9.40 14.07 7.42
C GLY A 610 -9.37 13.02 6.32
N TYR A 611 -9.69 13.44 5.13
CA TYR A 611 -9.43 12.66 3.94
C TYR A 611 -8.44 13.41 3.06
N LYS A 612 -7.74 12.64 2.23
CA LYS A 612 -7.06 13.20 1.08
C LYS A 612 -8.08 13.38 -0.05
N TYR A 613 -7.92 14.41 -0.84
CA TYR A 613 -8.78 14.69 -1.98
C TYR A 613 -7.95 14.83 -3.24
N LEU A 614 -8.37 14.11 -4.28
CA LEU A 614 -7.92 14.33 -5.64
C LEU A 614 -8.74 15.47 -6.24
N ILE A 615 -8.06 16.52 -6.69
CA ILE A 615 -8.64 17.65 -7.40
C ILE A 615 -8.15 17.58 -8.84
N ARG A 616 -9.06 17.30 -9.76
CA ARG A 616 -8.78 17.35 -11.19
C ARG A 616 -9.29 18.66 -11.76
N MET A 617 -8.40 19.44 -12.34
CA MET A 617 -8.75 20.68 -13.05
C MET A 617 -8.67 20.45 -14.55
N HIS A 618 -9.73 20.83 -15.26
CA HIS A 618 -9.87 20.67 -16.71
C HIS A 618 -9.64 21.99 -17.41
N PHE A 619 -8.80 21.96 -18.44
CA PHE A 619 -8.37 23.12 -19.21
C PHE A 619 -8.49 22.86 -20.72
N CYS A 620 -8.93 23.86 -21.45
CA CYS A 620 -8.97 23.87 -22.90
C CYS A 620 -8.97 25.33 -23.33
N ASP A 621 -7.91 25.77 -24.00
CA ASP A 621 -7.82 27.14 -24.48
C ASP A 621 -8.76 27.35 -25.67
N ILE A 622 -9.94 27.88 -25.35
CA ILE A 622 -11.00 28.23 -26.29
C ILE A 622 -11.19 29.74 -26.44
N ALA A 623 -10.36 30.54 -25.77
CA ALA A 623 -10.52 31.99 -25.69
C ALA A 623 -9.38 32.76 -26.36
N SER A 624 -8.16 32.19 -26.42
CA SER A 624 -7.02 32.83 -27.08
C SER A 624 -7.16 32.84 -28.60
N LYS A 625 -6.74 33.96 -29.22
CA LYS A 625 -6.70 34.09 -30.69
C LYS A 625 -5.51 33.39 -31.34
N SER A 626 -4.42 33.19 -30.59
CA SER A 626 -3.19 32.53 -31.05
C SER A 626 -2.49 31.85 -29.87
N LEU A 627 -1.61 30.91 -30.18
CA LEU A 627 -0.73 30.24 -29.20
C LEU A 627 0.16 31.25 -28.44
N GLY A 628 0.56 30.90 -27.22
CA GLY A 628 1.53 31.66 -26.41
C GLY A 628 1.00 33.00 -25.85
N ARG A 629 -0.32 33.18 -25.78
CA ARG A 629 -0.93 34.42 -25.25
C ARG A 629 -1.45 34.32 -23.82
N LEU A 630 -1.63 33.11 -23.28
CA LEU A 630 -2.27 32.89 -22.00
C LEU A 630 -1.34 32.09 -21.08
N TYR A 631 -0.78 32.79 -20.09
CA TYR A 631 -0.08 32.18 -18.96
C TYR A 631 -0.86 32.49 -17.67
N PHE A 632 -1.06 31.51 -16.81
CA PHE A 632 -1.74 31.76 -15.55
C PHE A 632 -1.24 30.82 -14.46
N ASN A 633 -1.43 31.23 -13.22
CA ASN A 633 -1.05 30.43 -12.07
C ASN A 633 -2.28 29.67 -11.56
N VAL A 634 -2.03 28.45 -11.09
CA VAL A 634 -3.04 27.60 -10.45
C VAL A 634 -2.73 27.53 -8.97
N TYR A 635 -3.73 27.77 -8.14
CA TYR A 635 -3.63 27.72 -6.69
C TYR A 635 -4.63 26.75 -6.10
N ILE A 636 -4.21 26.02 -5.07
CA ILE A 636 -5.07 25.14 -4.28
C ILE A 636 -4.90 25.49 -2.81
N ASN A 637 -6.00 25.83 -2.14
CA ASN A 637 -6.02 26.35 -0.77
C ASN A 637 -5.06 27.54 -0.57
N GLY A 638 -4.94 28.41 -1.58
CA GLY A 638 -4.04 29.56 -1.58
C GLY A 638 -2.56 29.23 -1.85
N ASN A 639 -2.18 27.95 -1.93
CA ASN A 639 -0.80 27.55 -2.24
C ASN A 639 -0.61 27.44 -3.75
N LEU A 640 0.53 27.92 -4.26
CA LEU A 640 0.89 27.83 -5.68
C LEU A 640 1.10 26.37 -6.09
N ALA A 641 0.19 25.83 -6.88
CA ALA A 641 0.19 24.44 -7.32
C ALA A 641 0.82 24.26 -8.70
N TYR A 642 0.67 25.26 -9.58
CA TYR A 642 1.32 25.30 -10.88
C TYR A 642 1.61 26.75 -11.28
N GLN A 643 2.87 27.04 -11.62
CA GLN A 643 3.31 28.38 -12.00
C GLN A 643 3.37 28.54 -13.52
N ASP A 644 2.93 29.69 -14.03
CA ASP A 644 3.03 30.10 -15.44
C ASP A 644 2.50 29.05 -16.41
N PHE A 645 1.34 28.48 -16.13
CA PHE A 645 0.74 27.42 -16.92
C PHE A 645 0.32 27.92 -18.30
N ASP A 646 0.83 27.27 -19.34
CA ASP A 646 0.44 27.45 -20.74
C ASP A 646 -0.22 26.17 -21.26
N ILE A 647 -1.52 26.25 -21.49
CA ILE A 647 -2.32 25.11 -21.97
C ILE A 647 -1.85 24.68 -23.36
N SER A 648 -1.46 25.63 -24.22
CA SER A 648 -1.08 25.34 -25.60
C SER A 648 0.16 24.46 -25.65
N TYR A 649 1.17 24.81 -24.86
CA TYR A 649 2.39 24.02 -24.74
C TYR A 649 2.12 22.63 -24.14
N ALA A 650 1.28 22.55 -23.11
CA ALA A 650 0.88 21.26 -22.52
C ALA A 650 0.06 20.39 -23.48
N ALA A 651 -0.63 20.99 -24.44
CA ALA A 651 -1.54 20.33 -25.38
C ALA A 651 -0.97 20.21 -26.81
N ASP A 652 0.37 20.14 -26.94
CA ASP A 652 1.11 19.90 -28.19
C ASP A 652 0.93 21.03 -29.24
N ASP A 653 1.01 22.29 -28.78
CA ASP A 653 0.93 23.53 -29.57
C ASP A 653 -0.38 23.65 -30.40
N VAL A 654 -1.51 23.20 -29.84
CA VAL A 654 -2.83 23.24 -30.49
C VAL A 654 -3.88 23.91 -29.60
N LEU A 655 -4.50 24.97 -30.10
CA LEU A 655 -5.69 25.58 -29.47
C LEU A 655 -6.92 24.66 -29.54
N ALA A 656 -7.84 24.84 -28.60
CA ALA A 656 -9.02 23.99 -28.39
C ALA A 656 -8.66 22.50 -28.20
N SER A 657 -7.47 22.22 -27.67
CA SER A 657 -7.00 20.88 -27.28
C SER A 657 -7.11 20.75 -25.76
N PRO A 658 -7.82 19.74 -25.24
CA PRO A 658 -8.11 19.62 -23.82
C PRO A 658 -6.95 18.98 -23.05
N TYR A 659 -6.74 19.48 -21.84
CA TYR A 659 -5.74 19.01 -20.89
C TYR A 659 -6.33 18.98 -19.48
N TYR A 660 -5.78 18.14 -18.61
CA TYR A 660 -6.17 18.12 -17.20
C TYR A 660 -4.94 17.99 -16.30
N ILE A 661 -5.05 18.48 -15.07
CA ILE A 661 -4.02 18.32 -14.05
C ILE A 661 -4.66 17.78 -12.77
N ASP A 662 -4.00 16.79 -12.19
CA ASP A 662 -4.41 16.13 -10.96
C ASP A 662 -3.56 16.61 -9.78
N PHE A 663 -4.23 17.14 -8.76
CA PHE A 663 -3.64 17.58 -7.50
C PHE A 663 -4.16 16.75 -6.32
N VAL A 664 -3.33 16.49 -5.32
CA VAL A 664 -3.72 15.82 -4.08
C VAL A 664 -3.55 16.77 -2.91
N VAL A 665 -4.59 16.93 -2.09
CA VAL A 665 -4.53 17.76 -0.88
C VAL A 665 -5.08 17.04 0.34
N ASP A 666 -4.53 17.38 1.50
CA ASP A 666 -5.01 16.91 2.79
C ASP A 666 -6.00 17.94 3.36
N ALA A 667 -7.26 17.53 3.52
CA ALA A 667 -8.27 18.39 4.13
C ALA A 667 -8.15 18.32 5.65
N THR A 668 -7.40 19.23 6.27
CA THR A 668 -7.28 19.31 7.74
C THR A 668 -8.47 20.06 8.35
N ALA A 669 -8.80 19.74 9.61
CA ALA A 669 -9.84 20.43 10.34
C ALA A 669 -9.38 21.86 10.68
N ASP A 670 -10.21 22.85 10.38
CA ASP A 670 -9.99 24.23 10.81
C ASP A 670 -10.18 24.31 12.33
N THR A 671 -9.28 25.02 13.03
CA THR A 671 -9.36 25.25 14.47
C THR A 671 -10.66 25.93 14.90
N ASN A 672 -11.31 26.67 13.97
CA ASN A 672 -12.57 27.35 14.20
C ASN A 672 -13.81 26.56 13.74
N ASN A 673 -13.65 25.47 12.99
CA ASN A 673 -14.76 24.62 12.55
C ASN A 673 -14.36 23.13 12.48
N PRO A 674 -14.49 22.38 13.59
CA PRO A 674 -14.00 21.01 13.70
C PRO A 674 -14.82 19.99 12.87
N LEU A 675 -15.92 20.38 12.23
CA LEU A 675 -16.84 19.48 11.54
C LEU A 675 -16.75 19.53 10.00
N GLY A 676 -16.00 20.47 9.42
CA GLY A 676 -15.88 20.61 7.97
C GLY A 676 -14.64 21.40 7.56
N SER A 677 -14.02 20.98 6.47
CA SER A 677 -12.90 21.68 5.82
C SER A 677 -13.39 22.27 4.50
N THR A 678 -12.73 23.31 3.99
CA THR A 678 -13.06 23.91 2.68
C THR A 678 -11.85 23.73 1.77
N ILE A 679 -12.09 23.18 0.58
CA ILE A 679 -11.11 23.18 -0.50
C ILE A 679 -11.41 24.37 -1.40
N THR A 680 -10.41 25.24 -1.57
CA THR A 680 -10.49 26.38 -2.47
C THR A 680 -9.60 26.11 -3.68
N VAL A 681 -10.16 26.23 -4.87
CA VAL A 681 -9.42 26.14 -6.13
C VAL A 681 -9.43 27.51 -6.79
N SER A 682 -8.26 27.99 -7.23
CA SER A 682 -8.16 29.31 -7.84
C SER A 682 -7.26 29.32 -9.07
N VAL A 683 -7.57 30.20 -10.02
CA VAL A 683 -6.70 30.52 -11.17
C VAL A 683 -6.52 32.03 -11.25
N GLY A 684 -5.28 32.45 -11.50
CA GLY A 684 -4.88 33.85 -11.42
C GLY A 684 -3.88 34.25 -12.51
N PRO A 685 -3.79 35.56 -12.84
CA PRO A 685 -2.88 36.07 -13.86
C PRO A 685 -1.40 35.72 -13.59
N SER A 686 -0.64 35.51 -14.67
CA SER A 686 0.83 35.46 -14.63
C SER A 686 1.45 36.73 -15.21
N ASN A 687 2.61 37.12 -14.68
CA ASN A 687 3.41 38.22 -15.22
C ASN A 687 3.98 37.93 -16.63
N LYS A 688 3.96 36.67 -17.09
CA LYS A 688 4.36 36.29 -18.46
C LYS A 688 3.28 36.58 -19.50
N THR A 689 2.05 36.85 -19.07
CA THR A 689 0.91 37.09 -19.94
C THR A 689 1.02 38.48 -20.55
N ASN A 690 1.46 38.51 -21.81
CA ASN A 690 1.64 39.72 -22.59
C ASN A 690 0.37 39.97 -23.41
N VAL A 691 -0.56 40.78 -22.90
CA VAL A 691 -1.83 41.02 -23.60
C VAL A 691 -2.26 42.48 -23.53
N ASP A 692 -2.83 42.92 -24.66
CA ASP A 692 -3.58 44.17 -24.84
C ASP A 692 -4.79 44.24 -23.89
N GLU A 693 -5.42 45.42 -23.79
CA GLU A 693 -6.55 45.80 -22.89
C GLU A 693 -7.81 44.89 -22.96
N HIS A 694 -7.84 43.89 -23.86
CA HIS A 694 -8.92 42.92 -24.05
C HIS A 694 -8.48 41.45 -23.90
N GLY A 695 -7.36 41.21 -23.24
CA GLY A 695 -6.80 39.88 -23.00
C GLY A 695 -7.53 39.02 -21.97
N VAL A 696 -7.34 37.70 -22.08
CA VAL A 696 -7.72 36.73 -21.05
C VAL A 696 -6.52 36.51 -20.14
N ASP A 697 -6.73 36.60 -18.83
CA ASP A 697 -5.68 36.48 -17.81
C ASP A 697 -5.61 35.07 -17.20
N ALA A 698 -6.73 34.36 -17.15
CA ALA A 698 -6.83 33.00 -16.65
C ALA A 698 -8.09 32.31 -17.19
N ILE A 699 -8.10 30.97 -17.24
CA ILE A 699 -9.22 30.18 -17.75
C ILE A 699 -9.39 28.89 -16.95
N LEU A 700 -10.64 28.45 -16.78
CA LEU A 700 -10.98 27.13 -16.23
C LEU A 700 -12.23 26.58 -16.89
N ASN A 701 -12.20 25.30 -17.31
CA ASN A 701 -13.29 24.64 -18.03
C ASN A 701 -14.09 23.67 -17.15
N GLY A 702 -13.45 23.04 -16.16
CA GLY A 702 -14.11 22.08 -15.28
C GLY A 702 -13.29 21.74 -14.04
N VAL A 703 -13.96 21.23 -13.02
CA VAL A 703 -13.32 20.75 -11.77
C VAL A 703 -14.00 19.47 -11.31
N GLU A 704 -13.22 18.44 -11.00
CA GLU A 704 -13.68 17.27 -10.26
C GLU A 704 -12.95 17.20 -8.91
N ILE A 705 -13.68 16.91 -7.84
CA ILE A 705 -13.12 16.68 -6.50
C ILE A 705 -13.56 15.31 -6.03
N MET A 706 -12.59 14.45 -5.76
CA MET A 706 -12.81 13.06 -5.38
C MET A 706 -12.14 12.78 -4.04
N LYS A 707 -12.92 12.35 -3.05
CA LYS A 707 -12.43 11.91 -1.75
C LYS A 707 -11.71 10.59 -1.92
N MET A 708 -10.49 10.47 -1.42
CA MET A 708 -9.69 9.26 -1.46
C MET A 708 -9.93 8.44 -0.20
N ASN A 709 -9.86 7.11 -0.30
CA ASN A 709 -9.94 6.25 0.86
C ASN A 709 -8.81 6.52 1.86
N ASN A 710 -9.13 6.37 3.14
CA ASN A 710 -8.13 6.48 4.20
C ASN A 710 -7.25 5.21 4.28
N SER A 711 -6.29 5.20 5.20
CA SER A 711 -5.39 4.05 5.44
C SER A 711 -6.10 2.75 5.82
N MET A 712 -7.41 2.79 6.15
CA MET A 712 -8.24 1.63 6.44
C MET A 712 -9.07 1.18 5.23
N GLY A 713 -8.90 1.81 4.07
CA GLY A 713 -9.70 1.54 2.87
C GLY A 713 -11.13 2.05 2.94
N SER A 714 -11.47 2.94 3.89
CA SER A 714 -12.82 3.51 4.02
C SER A 714 -12.95 4.87 3.34
N LEU A 715 -14.13 5.13 2.76
CA LEU A 715 -14.57 6.44 2.23
C LEU A 715 -15.58 7.14 3.16
N ASP A 716 -16.03 6.45 4.21
CA ASP A 716 -16.99 6.96 5.19
C ASP A 716 -16.47 6.76 6.62
N GLY A 717 -16.33 7.86 7.35
CA GLY A 717 -15.81 7.91 8.73
C GLY A 717 -14.36 7.43 8.97
N TYR A 718 -13.74 8.00 9.99
CA TYR A 718 -12.50 7.47 10.59
C TYR A 718 -12.84 6.37 11.59
N VAL A 719 -13.21 5.18 11.12
CA VAL A 719 -13.67 4.08 12.00
C VAL A 719 -15.02 4.43 12.67
N SER A 720 -15.92 3.45 12.83
CA SER A 720 -17.25 3.65 13.43
C SER A 720 -17.19 4.49 14.71
N THR A 721 -17.76 5.70 14.67
CA THR A 721 -17.76 6.69 15.76
C THR A 721 -18.38 6.17 17.07
N GLU A 722 -19.18 5.08 17.02
CA GLU A 722 -19.65 4.35 18.21
C GLU A 722 -18.53 3.76 19.10
N MET A 723 -17.36 3.41 18.55
CA MET A 723 -16.33 2.66 19.29
C MET A 723 -15.33 3.57 20.04
N ILE A 724 -15.16 4.82 19.61
CA ILE A 724 -14.26 5.78 20.25
C ILE A 724 -14.98 6.50 21.40
N LEU A 725 -16.27 6.81 21.24
CA LEU A 725 -17.08 7.42 22.30
C LEU A 725 -17.35 6.47 23.48
N SER A 726 -17.14 5.16 23.32
CA SER A 726 -17.26 4.15 24.39
C SER A 726 -15.94 3.87 25.15
N SER A 727 -14.84 4.56 24.83
CA SER A 727 -13.53 4.38 25.51
C SER A 727 -13.04 5.61 26.28
N CYS A 728 -13.95 6.42 26.83
CA CYS A 728 -13.58 7.36 27.90
C CYS A 728 -13.58 6.62 29.25
N PRO A 729 -12.43 6.38 29.90
CA PRO A 729 -12.43 5.92 31.28
C PRO A 729 -12.91 7.07 32.17
N ASN A 730 -13.72 6.73 33.16
CA ASN A 730 -14.19 7.59 34.25
C ASN A 730 -13.22 8.73 34.62
N ARG A 731 -13.74 9.95 34.80
CA ARG A 731 -13.01 11.19 35.21
C ARG A 731 -12.01 11.02 36.36
N ARG A 732 -12.15 9.98 37.18
CA ARG A 732 -11.26 9.65 38.30
C ARG A 732 -9.89 9.08 37.86
N ASN A 733 -9.80 8.42 36.70
CA ASN A 733 -8.55 7.84 36.19
C ASN A 733 -7.69 8.87 35.42
N LEU A 734 -8.29 9.93 34.88
CA LEU A 734 -7.56 11.00 34.19
C LEU A 734 -6.68 11.79 35.17
N SER A 735 -7.17 12.08 36.37
CA SER A 735 -6.37 12.74 37.41
C SER A 735 -5.19 11.87 37.89
N ILE A 736 -5.36 10.55 37.95
CA ILE A 736 -4.27 9.63 38.32
C ILE A 736 -3.23 9.58 37.20
N PHE A 737 -3.67 9.55 35.94
CA PHE A 737 -2.76 9.53 34.79
C PHE A 737 -1.96 10.83 34.66
N ILE A 738 -2.60 11.99 34.88
CA ILE A 738 -1.94 13.30 34.91
C ILE A 738 -0.95 13.40 36.08
N ALA A 739 -1.31 12.89 37.26
CA ALA A 739 -0.41 12.86 38.42
C ALA A 739 0.81 11.95 38.19
N MET A 740 0.62 10.79 37.56
CA MET A 740 1.71 9.87 37.18
C MET A 740 2.66 10.51 36.16
N LEU A 741 2.12 11.20 35.15
CA LEU A 741 2.90 11.94 34.17
C LEU A 741 3.69 13.09 34.81
N ALA A 742 3.07 13.86 35.71
CA ALA A 742 3.74 14.93 36.43
C ALA A 742 4.88 14.38 37.32
N PHE A 743 4.65 13.26 38.00
CA PHE A 743 5.66 12.61 38.84
C PHE A 743 6.85 12.10 38.01
N MET A 744 6.59 11.50 36.85
CA MET A 744 7.63 11.06 35.91
C MET A 744 8.46 12.23 35.37
N CYS A 745 7.82 13.36 35.04
CA CYS A 745 8.52 14.56 34.60
C CYS A 745 9.41 15.15 35.72
N ILE A 746 8.93 15.19 36.97
CA ILE A 746 9.72 15.66 38.13
C ILE A 746 10.91 14.73 38.37
N PHE A 747 10.70 13.42 38.30
CA PHE A 747 11.76 12.43 38.50
C PHE A 747 12.83 12.52 37.42
N MET A 748 12.44 12.66 36.15
CA MET A 748 13.36 12.88 35.03
C MET A 748 14.10 14.21 35.15
N SER A 749 13.44 15.26 35.63
CA SER A 749 14.08 16.56 35.89
C SER A 749 15.15 16.44 37.00
N PHE A 750 14.83 15.73 38.08
CA PHE A 750 15.77 15.45 39.17
C PHE A 750 16.94 14.56 38.71
N TYR A 751 16.66 13.55 37.87
CA TYR A 751 17.69 12.69 37.28
C TYR A 751 18.63 13.50 36.37
N ILE A 752 18.11 14.38 35.51
CA ILE A 752 18.91 15.25 34.65
C ILE A 752 19.72 16.25 35.48
N VAL A 753 19.16 16.83 36.54
CA VAL A 753 19.88 17.76 37.43
C VAL A 753 20.98 17.05 38.21
N THR A 754 20.74 15.82 38.69
CA THR A 754 21.75 15.01 39.40
C THR A 754 22.85 14.51 38.47
N GLN A 755 22.53 14.17 37.21
CA GLN A 755 23.53 13.86 36.18
C GLN A 755 24.33 15.10 35.77
N ARG A 756 23.70 16.27 35.63
CA ARG A 756 24.40 17.54 35.36
C ARG A 756 25.30 17.98 36.51
N LYS A 757 24.96 17.64 37.77
CA LYS A 757 25.83 17.87 38.93
C LYS A 757 27.03 16.91 38.99
N LYS A 758 26.95 15.74 38.35
CA LYS A 758 28.08 14.78 38.24
C LYS A 758 29.03 15.05 37.06
N VAL A 759 28.67 15.91 36.11
CA VAL A 759 29.46 16.19 34.90
C VAL A 759 30.23 17.53 34.98
N LYS A 760 30.27 18.17 36.17
CA LYS A 760 30.94 19.47 36.33
C LYS A 760 32.39 19.42 36.84
N ASP A 761 33.02 18.26 36.85
CA ASP A 761 34.48 18.16 37.02
C ASP A 761 35.07 17.13 36.05
N GLN A 762 36.18 17.54 35.42
CA GLN A 762 37.02 16.84 34.43
C GLN A 762 36.44 16.72 33.01
N TYR A 763 36.98 17.49 32.06
CA TYR A 763 38.04 17.06 31.13
C TYR A 763 38.58 18.27 30.35
N GLY A 764 39.90 18.46 30.41
CA GLY A 764 40.63 19.52 29.70
C GLY A 764 40.79 19.20 28.22
N TRP A 765 40.67 20.22 27.38
CA TRP A 765 40.90 20.15 25.95
C TRP A 765 42.39 20.13 25.62
N THR A 766 42.81 19.22 24.74
CA THR A 766 44.08 19.33 23.99
C THR A 766 43.80 19.78 22.56
N LYS A 767 44.66 20.67 22.07
CA LYS A 767 44.55 21.37 20.79
C LYS A 767 45.25 20.53 19.71
N LEU A 768 44.54 20.12 18.66
CA LEU A 768 45.16 19.52 17.48
C LEU A 768 45.55 20.62 16.48
N SER A 769 46.84 20.68 16.16
CA SER A 769 47.42 21.52 15.13
C SER A 769 47.11 20.93 13.75
N MET A 770 46.57 21.74 12.83
CA MET A 770 46.52 21.41 11.41
C MET A 770 47.51 22.32 10.69
N ASP A 771 48.67 21.78 10.34
CA ASP A 771 49.46 22.30 9.24
C ASP A 771 49.49 21.25 8.13
N ILE A 772 49.09 21.70 6.96
CA ILE A 772 49.05 20.97 5.69
C ILE A 772 50.45 21.04 5.10
N LEU A 773 51.00 19.89 4.69
CA LEU A 773 52.09 19.85 3.72
C LEU A 773 51.76 18.80 2.67
N GLU A 774 51.74 19.29 1.42
CA GLU A 774 51.68 18.53 0.18
C GLU A 774 52.82 17.51 0.13
N ASP A 775 52.52 16.33 -0.42
CA ASP A 775 53.57 15.38 -0.80
C ASP A 775 53.40 15.02 -2.28
N ASN A 776 54.45 15.32 -3.04
CA ASN A 776 54.73 14.82 -4.38
C ASN A 776 56.01 13.96 -4.27
N PRO A 777 56.18 12.92 -5.10
CA PRO A 777 56.88 11.69 -4.73
C PRO A 777 58.39 11.77 -4.96
N LYS A 778 59.17 11.09 -4.11
CA LYS A 778 60.35 10.27 -4.50
C LYS A 778 61.09 9.67 -3.29
N SER A 779 61.63 8.48 -3.55
CA SER A 779 62.88 7.94 -2.97
C SER A 779 62.86 7.40 -1.54
N GLY A 780 63.10 6.09 -1.44
CA GLY A 780 64.28 5.62 -0.69
C GLY A 780 64.00 4.94 0.66
N ASN A 781 64.12 3.61 0.62
CA ASN A 781 64.88 2.77 1.55
C ASN A 781 64.70 2.91 3.08
N GLN A 782 64.52 1.72 3.65
CA GLN A 782 65.30 1.13 4.75
C GLN A 782 64.76 1.16 6.20
N PHE A 783 64.72 -0.07 6.75
CA PHE A 783 64.86 -0.51 8.15
C PHE A 783 63.85 0.05 9.19
N ALA A 784 63.45 -0.63 10.26
CA ALA A 784 63.40 -2.03 10.69
C ALA A 784 62.74 -2.03 12.08
N ALA A 785 62.09 -3.15 12.40
CA ALA A 785 62.05 -3.81 13.72
C ALA A 785 61.88 -2.98 15.01
N ARG A 786 60.79 -3.28 15.76
CA ARG A 786 60.76 -4.03 17.05
C ARG A 786 59.41 -3.80 17.74
N LYS A 787 58.64 -4.86 17.97
CA LYS A 787 58.43 -5.51 19.30
C LYS A 787 57.96 -4.54 20.40
N ALA A 788 56.69 -4.59 20.74
CA ALA A 788 56.18 -5.38 21.87
C ALA A 788 54.70 -5.68 21.63
#